data_AF-A0A1Y1VJL7-F1
#
_entry.id   AF-A0A1Y1VJL7-F1
#
_cell.length_a   1.000
_cell.length_b   1.000
_cell.length_c   1.000
_cell.angle_alpha   90.00
_cell.angle_beta   90.00
_cell.angle_gamma   90.00
#
_symmetry.space_group_name_H-M   'P 1'
#
loop_
_entity.id
_entity.type
_entity.pdbx_description
1 polymer ?
#
loop_
_entity_poly.entity_id
_entity_poly.type
_entity_poly.pdbx_seq_one_letter_code
_entity_poly.pdbx_strand_id
1 'polypeptide(L)'
;MKSLTIFTTLLAVTAAKKCIVKAPADDVTDVNAPAADGNIASDDEAANVDEPIADDIDSADEKSDAEAPKGKLPASFKWGAATAAYQVEGAWDTDGRGESVWDYFTHLYPKNVESGDRTNPDSTNGNVACDSYHKFDEDVKMMKIMKANHYRFSISWSRLFPDGVAKKVNGKWNVNEKGAEYYDMMIDTLIENDITPLATLYHWDLPYALHEKYGGWLDYRSQDDFAKYAEFCFERFGDRVKGWITINEPWVNCVGGYKNGPGKAPYRCTGEAPRKLQNDTTGLDLEGGCSYEIGPSQYYKGAEVLPADRAPQRLEEVWCSHNILIAHAKAVNVYRKKFQKKQKGLIGITVDGEAQIPWEDENTTPEELENNKKYANLAAEFRIGWYSDPPMTGDYPESVKQRMGKDMPVFTAEEKKLLKGSSSDFLGWNTYTAHWAEQAKDEDGKLIEPPTEEEASYENSKKDMWDDNCRGRAPGWVCIPPTLGSQAGSSWNTKYGPTIRVGLNWLYNRYKSILKNGIIITENGCAQPNYKVSRANDQVTIDYFKSIGKEEYADAYDESIIEDESNIEGTILHDTYRIDWYKQYLENLRLAYVEDGVDVRGYMAWSLIDNFEWENGYETRFGMTYIDFYNDKELTRIPKDSLTFLAEWFMENVEQE
;
A
#
# COMPACT_ATOMS: atom_id res chain seq x y z
N MET A 1 -34.80 -8.56 26.77
CA MET A 1 -34.99 -7.63 25.63
C MET A 1 -34.20 -6.35 25.88
N LYS A 2 -32.92 -6.36 25.49
CA LYS A 2 -31.99 -5.22 25.33
C LYS A 2 -30.66 -5.83 24.87
N SER A 3 -30.40 -5.78 23.56
CA SER A 3 -29.06 -5.75 22.94
C SER A 3 -29.25 -5.76 21.43
N LEU A 4 -29.26 -4.57 20.82
CA LEU A 4 -29.10 -4.40 19.38
C LEU A 4 -28.65 -2.95 19.11
N THR A 5 -27.39 -2.64 19.42
CA THR A 5 -26.72 -1.44 18.91
C THR A 5 -25.22 -1.64 19.06
N ILE A 6 -24.51 -1.90 17.94
CA ILE A 6 -23.06 -1.66 17.79
C ILE A 6 -22.68 -1.48 16.30
N PHE A 7 -23.51 -1.90 15.33
CA PHE A 7 -23.11 -1.82 13.90
C PHE A 7 -23.61 -0.62 13.09
N THR A 8 -24.27 0.40 13.68
CA THR A 8 -24.88 1.49 12.90
C THR A 8 -24.20 2.86 13.01
N THR A 9 -23.09 3.00 13.74
CA THR A 9 -22.50 4.33 14.00
C THR A 9 -21.28 4.70 13.15
N LEU A 10 -20.88 3.87 12.17
CA LEU A 10 -19.77 4.21 11.26
C LEU A 10 -20.23 4.79 9.89
N LEU A 11 -21.53 4.93 9.64
CA LEU A 11 -22.09 5.39 8.36
C LEU A 11 -23.09 6.55 8.54
N ALA A 12 -22.57 7.74 8.80
CA ALA A 12 -23.15 9.08 8.54
C ALA A 12 -22.30 10.06 9.36
N VAL A 13 -21.68 11.11 8.80
CA VAL A 13 -22.38 12.39 8.60
C VAL A 13 -21.73 13.14 7.43
N THR A 14 -22.54 13.44 6.40
CA THR A 14 -22.36 14.61 5.53
C THR A 14 -23.57 15.50 5.73
N ALA A 15 -23.39 16.73 6.22
CA ALA A 15 -24.19 17.90 5.81
C ALA A 15 -23.72 19.18 6.52
N ALA A 16 -23.20 20.12 5.73
CA ALA A 16 -23.13 21.52 6.09
C ALA A 16 -24.52 22.18 6.01
N LYS A 17 -24.94 22.94 7.03
CA LYS A 17 -25.29 24.38 6.97
C LYS A 17 -26.17 24.88 8.14
N LYS A 18 -25.79 26.09 8.57
CA LYS A 18 -26.56 27.22 9.11
C LYS A 18 -26.98 27.23 10.59
N CYS A 19 -26.39 28.21 11.28
CA CYS A 19 -26.87 28.86 12.50
C CYS A 19 -28.38 29.18 12.45
N ILE A 20 -29.06 29.05 13.59
CA ILE A 20 -29.84 30.10 14.28
C ILE A 20 -30.15 29.63 15.72
N VAL A 21 -30.08 30.58 16.64
CA VAL A 21 -30.16 30.51 18.10
C VAL A 21 -31.61 30.38 18.61
N LYS A 22 -31.86 29.55 19.64
CA LYS A 22 -32.45 29.95 20.95
C LYS A 22 -32.64 28.77 21.92
N ALA A 23 -32.24 29.02 23.16
CA ALA A 23 -32.40 28.18 24.36
C ALA A 23 -33.74 28.48 25.09
N PRO A 24 -33.93 28.06 26.36
CA PRO A 24 -34.26 26.70 26.82
C PRO A 24 -35.49 26.72 27.75
N ALA A 25 -35.90 25.59 28.33
CA ALA A 25 -36.46 25.52 29.69
C ALA A 25 -36.84 24.08 30.08
N ASP A 26 -36.25 23.65 31.21
CA ASP A 26 -36.89 23.06 32.39
C ASP A 26 -37.52 21.66 32.31
N ASP A 27 -37.52 20.83 33.35
CA ASP A 27 -36.72 20.61 34.56
C ASP A 27 -37.39 19.38 35.23
N VAL A 28 -36.65 18.63 36.06
CA VAL A 28 -37.12 17.98 37.31
C VAL A 28 -38.19 16.85 37.23
N THR A 29 -38.15 15.74 37.96
CA THR A 29 -37.25 15.02 38.89
C THR A 29 -37.96 13.69 39.27
N ASP A 30 -37.19 12.69 39.73
CA ASP A 30 -37.49 11.78 40.89
C ASP A 30 -38.69 10.80 40.83
N VAL A 31 -38.72 9.63 41.50
CA VAL A 31 -37.93 9.01 42.59
C VAL A 31 -38.27 7.49 42.69
N ASN A 32 -37.28 6.69 43.13
CA ASN A 32 -37.29 5.55 44.09
C ASN A 32 -38.26 4.33 43.99
N ALA A 33 -37.66 3.13 43.76
CA ALA A 33 -37.50 1.90 44.61
C ALA A 33 -38.63 1.41 45.58
N PRO A 34 -38.59 0.22 46.27
CA PRO A 34 -37.58 -0.86 46.33
C PRO A 34 -38.09 -2.35 46.52
N ALA A 35 -37.12 -3.30 46.49
CA ALA A 35 -36.83 -4.45 47.40
C ALA A 35 -37.68 -5.75 47.62
N ALA A 36 -36.90 -6.79 48.02
CA ALA A 36 -37.16 -8.00 48.83
C ALA A 36 -37.35 -9.34 48.05
N ASP A 37 -36.41 -10.31 48.09
CA ASP A 37 -35.93 -11.24 49.16
C ASP A 37 -36.66 -12.60 49.13
N GLY A 38 -35.92 -13.71 49.31
CA GLY A 38 -36.52 -14.98 49.74
C GLY A 38 -35.80 -16.27 49.35
N ASN A 39 -35.22 -16.92 50.35
CA ASN A 39 -34.38 -18.12 50.34
C ASN A 39 -35.18 -19.38 50.74
N ILE A 40 -34.56 -20.57 50.70
CA ILE A 40 -34.70 -21.77 51.58
C ILE A 40 -34.85 -23.13 50.85
N ALA A 41 -34.05 -24.09 51.33
CA ALA A 41 -33.87 -25.50 50.98
C ALA A 41 -34.70 -26.47 51.87
N SER A 42 -34.76 -27.77 51.51
CA SER A 42 -34.39 -28.95 52.35
C SER A 42 -34.93 -30.31 51.85
N ASP A 43 -34.05 -31.33 51.89
CA ASP A 43 -34.19 -32.77 52.26
C ASP A 43 -35.06 -33.72 51.36
N ASP A 44 -34.76 -35.01 51.05
CA ASP A 44 -34.13 -36.11 51.80
C ASP A 44 -33.87 -37.39 50.94
N GLU A 45 -32.90 -38.21 51.40
CA GLU A 45 -32.65 -39.69 51.36
C GLU A 45 -32.57 -40.63 50.10
N ALA A 46 -31.32 -41.10 49.85
CA ALA A 46 -30.76 -42.48 49.82
C ALA A 46 -31.15 -43.59 48.78
N ALA A 47 -30.17 -44.03 47.96
CA ALA A 47 -29.49 -45.37 47.99
C ALA A 47 -28.72 -45.72 46.68
N ASN A 48 -27.53 -46.33 46.81
CA ASN A 48 -26.58 -46.86 45.78
C ASN A 48 -27.25 -47.79 44.72
N VAL A 49 -26.71 -48.05 43.50
CA VAL A 49 -25.41 -48.68 43.13
C VAL A 49 -25.13 -48.52 41.61
N ASP A 50 -23.86 -48.28 41.25
CA ASP A 50 -23.06 -48.54 40.00
C ASP A 50 -23.61 -48.26 38.57
N GLU A 51 -23.19 -47.11 38.02
CA GLU A 51 -22.36 -46.83 36.81
C GLU A 51 -22.48 -47.59 35.45
N PRO A 52 -22.13 -46.96 34.30
CA PRO A 52 -23.11 -46.39 33.37
C PRO A 52 -22.98 -46.86 31.90
N ILE A 53 -24.05 -46.75 31.11
CA ILE A 53 -23.98 -46.71 29.63
C ILE A 53 -24.98 -45.66 29.16
N ALA A 54 -24.46 -44.65 28.47
CA ALA A 54 -25.17 -43.48 27.98
C ALA A 54 -26.03 -43.80 26.76
N ASP A 55 -27.29 -43.39 26.79
CA ASP A 55 -28.14 -43.15 25.62
C ASP A 55 -28.63 -41.70 25.68
N ASP A 56 -28.67 -41.11 24.49
CA ASP A 56 -29.18 -39.81 24.03
C ASP A 56 -30.16 -39.04 24.93
N ILE A 57 -30.05 -37.70 24.92
CA ILE A 57 -31.09 -36.77 24.44
C ILE A 57 -30.56 -35.32 24.46
N ASP A 58 -30.47 -34.77 23.25
CA ASP A 58 -30.82 -33.42 22.80
C ASP A 58 -31.19 -32.35 23.87
N SER A 59 -30.43 -31.25 23.91
CA SER A 59 -31.02 -29.91 24.03
C SER A 59 -30.02 -28.81 23.66
N ALA A 60 -30.34 -28.14 22.54
CA ALA A 60 -30.23 -26.71 22.29
C ALA A 60 -29.09 -25.92 22.98
N ASP A 61 -28.09 -25.55 22.19
CA ASP A 61 -27.49 -24.22 22.23
C ASP A 61 -27.33 -23.72 20.79
N GLU A 62 -28.35 -23.00 20.32
CA GLU A 62 -28.28 -22.16 19.12
C GLU A 62 -27.23 -21.06 19.34
N LYS A 63 -26.00 -21.31 18.91
CA LYS A 63 -25.11 -20.21 18.52
C LYS A 63 -25.72 -19.58 17.28
N SER A 64 -26.05 -18.30 17.37
CA SER A 64 -26.53 -17.50 16.26
C SER A 64 -25.47 -17.48 15.16
N ASP A 65 -25.66 -18.30 14.14
CA ASP A 65 -25.09 -18.07 12.81
C ASP A 65 -25.67 -16.75 12.31
N ALA A 66 -24.93 -15.66 12.52
CA ALA A 66 -25.19 -14.44 11.77
C ALA A 66 -25.01 -14.82 10.28
N GLU A 67 -26.10 -14.94 9.52
CA GLU A 67 -26.05 -15.18 8.07
C GLU A 67 -25.01 -14.22 7.48
N ALA A 68 -23.95 -14.77 6.88
CA ALA A 68 -22.95 -13.97 6.19
C ALA A 68 -23.67 -13.04 5.17
N PRO A 69 -23.29 -11.76 5.08
CA PRO A 69 -24.02 -10.79 4.27
C PRO A 69 -24.15 -11.25 2.82
N LYS A 70 -25.39 -11.42 2.35
CA LYS A 70 -25.73 -11.86 0.98
C LYS A 70 -25.39 -10.75 -0.03
N GLY A 71 -24.41 -10.98 -0.91
CA GLY A 71 -24.14 -10.10 -2.05
C GLY A 71 -22.81 -10.42 -2.74
N LYS A 72 -22.81 -10.48 -4.07
CA LYS A 72 -21.59 -10.64 -4.88
C LYS A 72 -21.10 -9.29 -5.40
N LEU A 73 -19.81 -9.20 -5.68
CA LEU A 73 -19.23 -8.12 -6.49
C LEU A 73 -19.74 -8.24 -7.94
N PRO A 74 -19.83 -7.14 -8.69
CA PRO A 74 -20.44 -7.14 -10.02
C PRO A 74 -19.57 -7.91 -11.02
N ALA A 75 -20.18 -8.44 -12.09
CA ALA A 75 -19.42 -9.22 -13.10
C ALA A 75 -18.30 -8.40 -13.78
N SER A 76 -18.47 -7.08 -13.82
CA SER A 76 -17.46 -6.12 -14.30
C SER A 76 -16.26 -5.88 -13.35
N PHE A 77 -16.18 -6.61 -12.22
CA PHE A 77 -15.12 -6.45 -11.23
C PHE A 77 -13.77 -6.87 -11.83
N LYS A 78 -12.76 -6.00 -11.67
CA LYS A 78 -11.42 -6.23 -12.21
C LYS A 78 -10.66 -7.11 -11.24
N TRP A 79 -10.42 -8.35 -11.63
CA TRP A 79 -9.79 -9.37 -10.81
C TRP A 79 -8.46 -9.79 -11.40
N GLY A 80 -7.39 -9.68 -10.62
CA GLY A 80 -6.07 -10.04 -11.12
C GLY A 80 -4.96 -9.97 -10.10
N ALA A 81 -3.74 -9.98 -10.62
CA ALA A 81 -2.51 -9.82 -9.86
C ALA A 81 -1.70 -8.63 -10.41
N ALA A 82 -0.71 -8.21 -9.62
CA ALA A 82 0.19 -7.12 -9.97
C ALA A 82 1.66 -7.52 -9.90
N THR A 83 2.49 -6.90 -10.74
CA THR A 83 3.96 -6.93 -10.73
C THR A 83 4.53 -5.57 -11.16
N ALA A 84 5.86 -5.41 -11.02
CA ALA A 84 6.58 -4.24 -11.51
C ALA A 84 7.83 -4.63 -12.29
N ALA A 85 8.13 -3.89 -13.36
CA ALA A 85 9.19 -4.15 -14.33
C ALA A 85 10.53 -4.54 -13.70
N TYR A 86 11.13 -3.67 -12.88
CA TYR A 86 12.42 -3.94 -12.24
C TYR A 86 12.39 -5.18 -11.33
N GLN A 87 11.25 -5.49 -10.73
CA GLN A 87 11.12 -6.59 -9.79
C GLN A 87 11.01 -7.96 -10.47
N VAL A 88 10.55 -8.02 -11.72
CA VAL A 88 10.22 -9.29 -12.39
C VAL A 88 10.85 -9.49 -13.78
N GLU A 89 11.17 -8.43 -14.51
CA GLU A 89 11.59 -8.55 -15.92
C GLU A 89 12.98 -9.16 -16.06
N GLY A 90 13.96 -8.65 -15.31
CA GLY A 90 15.37 -8.92 -15.58
C GLY A 90 15.84 -8.32 -16.89
N ALA A 91 16.81 -8.98 -17.53
CA ALA A 91 17.38 -8.58 -18.81
C ALA A 91 17.77 -7.09 -18.81
N TRP A 92 18.45 -6.68 -17.74
CA TRP A 92 18.64 -5.29 -17.36
C TRP A 92 19.45 -4.48 -18.38
N ASP A 93 20.45 -5.09 -19.03
CA ASP A 93 21.34 -4.48 -20.03
C ASP A 93 21.13 -5.06 -21.45
N THR A 94 20.05 -5.82 -21.64
CA THR A 94 19.78 -6.52 -22.89
C THR A 94 18.97 -5.65 -23.86
N ASP A 95 19.15 -5.90 -25.16
CA ASP A 95 18.37 -5.28 -26.25
C ASP A 95 18.32 -3.75 -26.20
N GLY A 96 19.38 -3.12 -25.70
CA GLY A 96 19.54 -1.67 -25.67
C GLY A 96 18.75 -0.96 -24.57
N ARG A 97 18.25 -1.66 -23.55
CA ARG A 97 17.76 -1.01 -22.31
C ARG A 97 18.87 -0.18 -21.66
N GLY A 98 18.53 1.02 -21.18
CA GLY A 98 19.43 1.83 -20.35
C GLY A 98 19.27 1.52 -18.86
N GLU A 99 20.24 1.96 -18.06
CA GLU A 99 20.17 1.86 -16.61
C GLU A 99 19.02 2.70 -16.02
N SER A 100 18.33 2.12 -15.07
CA SER A 100 17.49 2.85 -14.12
C SER A 100 18.26 3.19 -12.86
N VAL A 101 17.67 4.03 -12.00
CA VAL A 101 18.22 4.33 -10.68
C VAL A 101 18.38 3.05 -9.85
N TRP A 102 17.50 2.06 -9.98
CA TRP A 102 17.63 0.83 -9.23
C TRP A 102 18.80 -0.02 -9.71
N ASP A 103 19.03 -0.12 -11.03
CA ASP A 103 20.23 -0.78 -11.58
C ASP A 103 21.49 -0.14 -10.98
N TYR A 104 21.64 1.17 -11.21
CA TYR A 104 22.84 1.90 -10.82
C TYR A 104 23.11 1.82 -9.31
N PHE A 105 22.10 2.08 -8.48
CA PHE A 105 22.31 2.15 -7.04
C PHE A 105 22.45 0.77 -6.39
N THR A 106 21.86 -0.30 -6.93
CA THR A 106 22.11 -1.66 -6.42
C THR A 106 23.47 -2.19 -6.84
N HIS A 107 23.98 -1.83 -8.03
CA HIS A 107 25.36 -2.14 -8.42
C HIS A 107 26.38 -1.33 -7.62
N LEU A 108 26.08 -0.06 -7.35
CA LEU A 108 26.97 0.83 -6.59
C LEU A 108 26.99 0.51 -5.09
N TYR A 109 25.83 0.19 -4.51
CA TYR A 109 25.66 -0.10 -3.08
C TYR A 109 24.96 -1.45 -2.84
N PRO A 110 25.59 -2.58 -3.22
CA PRO A 110 24.94 -3.89 -3.13
C PRO A 110 24.58 -4.29 -1.69
N LYS A 111 25.26 -3.77 -0.65
CA LYS A 111 24.88 -4.06 0.75
C LYS A 111 23.66 -3.28 1.24
N ASN A 112 23.14 -2.32 0.47
CA ASN A 112 21.85 -1.68 0.79
C ASN A 112 20.67 -2.63 0.56
N VAL A 113 20.87 -3.67 -0.25
CA VAL A 113 19.95 -4.81 -0.34
C VAL A 113 20.31 -5.78 0.78
N GLU A 114 19.43 -5.98 1.75
CA GLU A 114 19.64 -6.71 3.00
C GLU A 114 19.92 -8.20 2.79
N SER A 115 19.36 -8.79 1.74
CA SER A 115 19.47 -10.23 1.43
C SER A 115 20.31 -10.51 0.18
N GLY A 116 20.45 -11.80 -0.13
CA GLY A 116 21.16 -12.29 -1.31
C GLY A 116 22.54 -12.88 -0.98
N ASP A 117 22.90 -13.94 -1.69
CA ASP A 117 24.23 -14.53 -1.68
C ASP A 117 25.24 -13.59 -2.36
N ARG A 118 26.08 -12.92 -1.58
CA ARG A 118 27.09 -11.97 -2.10
C ARG A 118 28.14 -12.61 -3.01
N THR A 119 28.24 -13.93 -3.06
CA THR A 119 29.09 -14.63 -4.03
C THR A 119 28.44 -14.76 -5.41
N ASN A 120 27.11 -14.61 -5.47
CA ASN A 120 26.32 -14.50 -6.69
C ASN A 120 26.08 -13.01 -7.02
N PRO A 121 26.62 -12.50 -8.14
CA PRO A 121 26.47 -11.09 -8.52
C PRO A 121 25.02 -10.68 -8.82
N ASP A 122 24.11 -11.62 -9.07
CA ASP A 122 22.71 -11.33 -9.43
C ASP A 122 21.74 -11.47 -8.26
N SER A 123 22.21 -11.86 -7.07
CA SER A 123 21.34 -12.09 -5.91
C SER A 123 20.97 -10.82 -5.13
N THR A 124 21.56 -9.69 -5.49
CA THR A 124 21.48 -8.41 -4.73
C THR A 124 20.94 -7.25 -5.58
N ASN A 125 20.36 -7.57 -6.74
CA ASN A 125 19.84 -6.62 -7.72
C ASN A 125 18.77 -7.30 -8.60
N GLY A 126 18.13 -6.52 -9.47
CA GLY A 126 17.13 -6.98 -10.42
C GLY A 126 17.68 -7.41 -11.78
N ASN A 127 18.97 -7.79 -11.88
CA ASN A 127 19.61 -8.09 -13.18
C ASN A 127 18.86 -9.19 -13.94
N VAL A 128 18.51 -10.26 -13.23
CA VAL A 128 17.77 -11.42 -13.75
C VAL A 128 16.34 -11.44 -13.22
N ALA A 129 16.12 -11.09 -11.95
CA ALA A 129 14.79 -11.08 -11.33
C ALA A 129 14.06 -12.43 -11.53
N CYS A 130 12.83 -12.40 -12.03
CA CYS A 130 12.06 -13.60 -12.38
C CYS A 130 12.25 -14.02 -13.85
N ASP A 131 13.10 -13.31 -14.59
CA ASP A 131 13.32 -13.46 -16.03
C ASP A 131 12.03 -13.39 -16.87
N SER A 132 11.07 -12.56 -16.43
CA SER A 132 9.77 -12.41 -17.13
C SER A 132 9.94 -11.79 -18.51
N TYR A 133 11.08 -11.12 -18.78
CA TYR A 133 11.42 -10.64 -20.12
C TYR A 133 11.44 -11.77 -21.15
N HIS A 134 11.90 -12.96 -20.76
CA HIS A 134 11.92 -14.14 -21.62
C HIS A 134 10.78 -15.14 -21.34
N LYS A 135 10.22 -15.13 -20.12
CA LYS A 135 9.30 -16.17 -19.61
C LYS A 135 7.87 -15.69 -19.34
N PHE A 136 7.45 -14.61 -19.99
CA PHE A 136 6.11 -14.04 -19.76
C PHE A 136 4.96 -15.01 -20.04
N ASP A 137 5.13 -15.99 -20.95
CA ASP A 137 4.13 -17.03 -21.19
C ASP A 137 3.91 -17.93 -19.96
N GLU A 138 4.93 -18.14 -19.13
CA GLU A 138 4.84 -18.86 -17.86
C GLU A 138 4.03 -18.06 -16.83
N ASP A 139 4.23 -16.74 -16.77
CA ASP A 139 3.45 -15.87 -15.88
C ASP A 139 1.96 -15.88 -16.26
N VAL A 140 1.64 -15.89 -17.56
CA VAL A 140 0.26 -16.01 -18.05
C VAL A 140 -0.38 -17.33 -17.62
N LYS A 141 0.38 -18.43 -17.51
CA LYS A 141 -0.16 -19.70 -16.96
C LYS A 141 -0.61 -19.53 -15.52
N MET A 142 0.14 -18.78 -14.70
CA MET A 142 -0.25 -18.50 -13.31
C MET A 142 -1.49 -17.62 -13.22
N MET A 143 -1.60 -16.60 -14.07
CA MET A 143 -2.80 -15.76 -14.17
C MET A 143 -4.06 -16.57 -14.49
N LYS A 144 -3.93 -17.57 -15.39
CA LYS A 144 -5.03 -18.49 -15.72
C LYS A 144 -5.47 -19.36 -14.55
N ILE A 145 -4.54 -19.82 -13.71
CA ILE A 145 -4.86 -20.58 -12.49
C ILE A 145 -5.71 -19.70 -11.57
N MET A 146 -5.31 -18.44 -11.36
CA MET A 146 -6.05 -17.44 -10.56
C MET A 146 -7.40 -17.02 -11.17
N LYS A 147 -7.69 -17.43 -12.41
CA LYS A 147 -8.81 -16.92 -13.23
C LYS A 147 -8.80 -15.40 -13.35
N ALA A 148 -7.61 -14.81 -13.41
CA ALA A 148 -7.44 -13.38 -13.58
C ALA A 148 -8.07 -12.91 -14.91
N ASN A 149 -8.87 -11.85 -14.85
CA ASN A 149 -9.39 -11.16 -16.03
C ASN A 149 -8.64 -9.83 -16.29
N HIS A 150 -7.77 -9.42 -15.37
CA HIS A 150 -6.88 -8.27 -15.50
C HIS A 150 -5.47 -8.62 -15.05
N TYR A 151 -4.48 -7.93 -15.58
CA TYR A 151 -3.11 -7.96 -15.09
C TYR A 151 -2.56 -6.56 -14.99
N ARG A 152 -2.10 -6.18 -13.80
CA ARG A 152 -1.38 -4.93 -13.59
C ARG A 152 0.11 -5.17 -13.73
N PHE A 153 0.75 -4.50 -14.67
CA PHE A 153 2.20 -4.50 -14.82
C PHE A 153 2.71 -3.07 -14.93
N SER A 154 4.02 -2.87 -14.81
CA SER A 154 4.64 -1.58 -15.12
C SER A 154 5.52 -1.65 -16.36
N ILE A 155 5.70 -0.50 -17.01
CA ILE A 155 6.55 -0.34 -18.19
C ILE A 155 7.86 0.30 -17.71
N SER A 156 9.00 -0.34 -18.00
CA SER A 156 10.33 0.19 -17.72
C SER A 156 10.61 1.37 -18.65
N TRP A 157 10.71 2.57 -18.08
CA TRP A 157 11.02 3.78 -18.83
C TRP A 157 12.41 3.67 -19.46
N SER A 158 13.42 3.18 -18.72
CA SER A 158 14.78 3.04 -19.23
C SER A 158 14.90 1.98 -20.34
N ARG A 159 13.99 0.99 -20.38
CA ARG A 159 13.89 0.03 -21.50
C ARG A 159 13.41 0.70 -22.79
N LEU A 160 12.46 1.63 -22.71
CA LEU A 160 11.91 2.34 -23.86
C LEU A 160 12.75 3.53 -24.31
N PHE A 161 13.28 4.32 -23.38
CA PHE A 161 14.14 5.47 -23.66
C PHE A 161 15.39 5.38 -22.77
N PRO A 162 16.49 4.78 -23.28
CA PRO A 162 17.70 4.56 -22.51
C PRO A 162 18.35 5.84 -21.96
N ASP A 163 18.23 6.97 -22.68
CA ASP A 163 18.66 8.30 -22.21
C ASP A 163 17.58 9.03 -21.39
N GLY A 164 16.44 8.38 -21.16
CA GLY A 164 15.23 8.90 -20.52
C GLY A 164 14.43 9.92 -21.33
N VAL A 165 14.97 10.45 -22.44
CA VAL A 165 14.37 11.57 -23.16
C VAL A 165 13.58 11.09 -24.38
N ALA A 166 12.25 11.03 -24.21
CA ALA A 166 11.34 10.79 -25.32
C ALA A 166 11.19 12.02 -26.23
N LYS A 167 11.57 11.90 -27.50
CA LYS A 167 11.45 12.96 -28.51
C LYS A 167 11.21 12.40 -29.91
N LYS A 168 10.51 13.17 -30.75
CA LYS A 168 10.38 12.86 -32.18
C LYS A 168 11.54 13.45 -32.98
N VAL A 169 12.31 12.60 -33.66
CA VAL A 169 13.35 12.97 -34.64
C VAL A 169 12.83 12.59 -36.03
N ASN A 170 12.73 13.57 -36.94
CA ASN A 170 12.14 13.38 -38.28
C ASN A 170 10.73 12.73 -38.24
N GLY A 171 9.92 13.10 -37.25
CA GLY A 171 8.56 12.60 -37.08
C GLY A 171 8.43 11.24 -36.40
N LYS A 172 9.54 10.55 -36.08
CA LYS A 172 9.55 9.25 -35.38
C LYS A 172 10.12 9.38 -33.98
N TRP A 173 9.58 8.64 -33.02
CA TRP A 173 10.14 8.58 -31.67
C TRP A 173 11.55 7.97 -31.69
N ASN A 174 12.44 8.47 -30.83
CA ASN A 174 13.77 7.87 -30.57
C ASN A 174 13.71 6.69 -29.61
N VAL A 175 12.64 5.90 -29.68
CA VAL A 175 12.43 4.76 -28.79
C VAL A 175 13.44 3.64 -29.09
N ASN A 176 13.84 2.90 -28.06
CA ASN A 176 14.40 1.58 -28.22
C ASN A 176 13.31 0.61 -28.71
N GLU A 177 13.31 0.31 -30.01
CA GLU A 177 12.25 -0.49 -30.63
C GLU A 177 12.15 -1.90 -30.04
N LYS A 178 13.27 -2.50 -29.60
CA LYS A 178 13.24 -3.83 -28.98
C LYS A 178 12.48 -3.83 -27.65
N GLY A 179 12.68 -2.79 -26.84
CA GLY A 179 11.89 -2.56 -25.64
C GLY A 179 10.40 -2.36 -25.95
N ALA A 180 10.07 -1.64 -27.03
CA ALA A 180 8.68 -1.47 -27.44
C ALA A 180 8.04 -2.78 -27.92
N GLU A 181 8.76 -3.56 -28.73
CA GLU A 181 8.35 -4.88 -29.21
C GLU A 181 8.08 -5.86 -28.05
N TYR A 182 8.87 -5.81 -26.97
CA TYR A 182 8.62 -6.60 -25.76
C TYR A 182 7.26 -6.28 -25.13
N TYR A 183 6.94 -5.00 -24.92
CA TYR A 183 5.64 -4.63 -24.35
C TYR A 183 4.48 -4.87 -25.33
N ASP A 184 4.69 -4.74 -26.65
CA ASP A 184 3.71 -5.17 -27.63
C ASP A 184 3.39 -6.66 -27.50
N MET A 185 4.43 -7.50 -27.42
CA MET A 185 4.29 -8.95 -27.20
C MET A 185 3.54 -9.25 -25.90
N MET A 186 3.91 -8.62 -24.79
CA MET A 186 3.22 -8.83 -23.50
C MET A 186 1.73 -8.46 -23.60
N ILE A 187 1.43 -7.28 -24.15
CA ILE A 187 0.06 -6.77 -24.27
C ILE A 187 -0.79 -7.66 -25.18
N ASP A 188 -0.23 -8.07 -26.31
CA ASP A 188 -0.92 -8.96 -27.25
C ASP A 188 -1.15 -10.33 -26.60
N THR A 189 -0.14 -10.88 -25.91
CA THR A 189 -0.26 -12.15 -25.19
C THR A 189 -1.35 -12.09 -24.11
N LEU A 190 -1.44 -11.00 -23.34
CA LEU A 190 -2.51 -10.82 -22.36
C LEU A 190 -3.89 -10.85 -23.02
N ILE A 191 -4.07 -10.08 -24.10
CA ILE A 191 -5.35 -9.97 -24.81
C ILE A 191 -5.74 -11.30 -25.47
N GLU A 192 -4.79 -12.02 -26.07
CA GLU A 192 -5.00 -13.36 -26.64
C GLU A 192 -5.43 -14.40 -25.61
N ASN A 193 -5.20 -14.12 -24.32
CA ASN A 193 -5.59 -14.97 -23.20
C ASN A 193 -6.75 -14.39 -22.38
N ASP A 194 -7.50 -13.43 -22.94
CA ASP A 194 -8.66 -12.77 -22.33
C ASP A 194 -8.33 -12.03 -21.01
N ILE A 195 -7.08 -11.57 -20.86
CA ILE A 195 -6.62 -10.80 -19.71
C ILE A 195 -6.46 -9.34 -20.12
N THR A 196 -7.16 -8.44 -19.42
CA THR A 196 -7.14 -7.01 -19.71
C THR A 196 -5.89 -6.35 -19.10
N PRO A 197 -5.04 -5.67 -19.90
CA PRO A 197 -3.86 -4.98 -19.39
C PRO A 197 -4.22 -3.69 -18.62
N LEU A 198 -3.68 -3.56 -17.40
CA LEU A 198 -3.66 -2.33 -16.60
C LEU A 198 -2.20 -1.85 -16.46
N ALA A 199 -1.80 -0.89 -17.30
CA ALA A 199 -0.39 -0.50 -17.40
C ALA A 199 -0.03 0.65 -16.44
N THR A 200 1.03 0.44 -15.66
CA THR A 200 1.64 1.43 -14.78
C THR A 200 2.83 2.08 -15.50
N LEU A 201 2.79 3.40 -15.72
CA LEU A 201 3.82 4.10 -16.49
C LEU A 201 5.12 4.31 -15.69
N TYR A 202 5.03 4.50 -14.38
CA TYR A 202 6.18 4.68 -13.51
C TYR A 202 6.01 3.90 -12.20
N HIS A 203 6.94 2.98 -11.97
CA HIS A 203 7.03 2.19 -10.74
C HIS A 203 8.48 2.20 -10.23
N TRP A 204 8.92 3.39 -9.80
CA TRP A 204 10.23 3.66 -9.18
C TRP A 204 11.46 3.48 -10.09
N ASP A 205 11.24 2.99 -11.31
CA ASP A 205 12.27 2.67 -12.31
C ASP A 205 12.67 3.90 -13.16
N LEU A 206 13.08 5.00 -12.51
CA LEU A 206 13.51 6.22 -13.22
C LEU A 206 14.78 5.95 -14.04
N PRO A 207 14.88 6.38 -15.32
CA PRO A 207 16.13 6.27 -16.07
C PRO A 207 17.26 7.02 -15.38
N TYR A 208 18.35 6.33 -15.09
CA TYR A 208 19.50 6.89 -14.38
C TYR A 208 20.09 8.10 -15.13
N ALA A 209 20.06 8.09 -16.47
CA ALA A 209 20.49 9.22 -17.30
C ALA A 209 19.78 10.55 -16.95
N LEU A 210 18.53 10.54 -16.47
CA LEU A 210 17.84 11.74 -16.00
C LEU A 210 18.28 12.14 -14.59
N HIS A 211 18.58 11.14 -13.75
CA HIS A 211 19.15 11.35 -12.43
C HIS A 211 20.55 11.96 -12.51
N GLU A 212 21.44 11.43 -13.35
CA GLU A 212 22.77 12.01 -13.58
C GLU A 212 22.68 13.41 -14.20
N LYS A 213 21.80 13.62 -15.18
CA LYS A 213 21.69 14.89 -15.89
C LYS A 213 21.19 16.04 -15.02
N TYR A 214 20.24 15.76 -14.12
CA TYR A 214 19.64 16.82 -13.31
C TYR A 214 19.04 16.42 -11.94
N GLY A 215 19.35 15.24 -11.42
CA GLY A 215 18.84 14.76 -10.12
C GLY A 215 17.42 14.19 -10.15
N GLY A 216 16.91 13.85 -11.34
CA GLY A 216 15.68 13.07 -11.48
C GLY A 216 14.45 13.79 -10.92
N TRP A 217 13.73 13.17 -9.98
CA TRP A 217 12.50 13.75 -9.41
C TRP A 217 12.71 15.00 -8.56
N LEU A 218 13.95 15.30 -8.17
CA LEU A 218 14.28 16.58 -7.55
C LEU A 218 14.24 17.75 -8.54
N ASP A 219 14.09 17.51 -9.84
CA ASP A 219 14.08 18.58 -10.83
C ASP A 219 12.74 18.69 -11.55
N TYR A 220 12.26 19.93 -11.71
CA TYR A 220 11.01 20.21 -12.41
C TYR A 220 11.01 19.73 -13.87
N ARG A 221 12.18 19.54 -14.50
CA ARG A 221 12.31 19.03 -15.87
C ARG A 221 11.77 17.60 -16.01
N SER A 222 11.87 16.77 -14.97
CA SER A 222 11.29 15.41 -14.97
C SER A 222 9.80 15.40 -15.27
N GLN A 223 9.08 16.46 -14.88
CA GLN A 223 7.66 16.56 -15.13
C GLN A 223 7.32 16.53 -16.64
N ASP A 224 8.15 17.19 -17.46
CA ASP A 224 7.94 17.27 -18.91
C ASP A 224 8.49 16.04 -19.64
N ASP A 225 9.62 15.50 -19.20
CA ASP A 225 10.20 14.30 -19.80
C ASP A 225 9.32 13.07 -19.50
N PHE A 226 8.75 12.96 -18.30
CA PHE A 226 7.76 11.93 -17.98
C PHE A 226 6.50 12.06 -18.85
N ALA A 227 5.98 13.28 -19.06
CA ALA A 227 4.80 13.49 -19.89
C ALA A 227 5.00 13.13 -21.37
N LYS A 228 6.21 13.32 -21.92
CA LYS A 228 6.56 12.89 -23.28
C LYS A 228 6.74 11.38 -23.38
N TYR A 229 7.37 10.77 -22.38
CA TYR A 229 7.46 9.31 -22.29
C TYR A 229 6.06 8.68 -22.23
N ALA A 230 5.17 9.21 -21.38
CA ALA A 230 3.77 8.80 -21.30
C ALA A 230 3.06 8.99 -22.65
N GLU A 231 3.31 10.10 -23.37
CA GLU A 231 2.77 10.32 -24.72
C GLU A 231 3.13 9.20 -25.69
N PHE A 232 4.38 8.73 -25.69
CA PHE A 232 4.79 7.59 -26.48
C PHE A 232 3.98 6.34 -26.12
N CYS A 233 3.87 6.01 -24.82
CA CYS A 233 3.13 4.83 -24.37
C CYS A 233 1.65 4.88 -24.80
N PHE A 234 1.01 6.05 -24.68
CA PHE A 234 -0.37 6.25 -25.15
C PHE A 234 -0.49 6.10 -26.67
N GLU A 235 0.47 6.60 -27.44
CA GLU A 235 0.49 6.52 -28.90
C GLU A 235 0.71 5.07 -29.39
N ARG A 236 1.64 4.33 -28.76
CA ARG A 236 2.03 2.98 -29.18
C ARG A 236 1.06 1.89 -28.70
N PHE A 237 0.64 1.97 -27.45
CA PHE A 237 -0.08 0.86 -26.80
C PHE A 237 -1.55 1.16 -26.51
N GLY A 238 -1.98 2.43 -26.56
CA GLY A 238 -3.34 2.83 -26.15
C GLY A 238 -4.47 2.40 -27.08
N ASP A 239 -4.15 1.81 -28.23
CA ASP A 239 -5.11 1.08 -29.05
C ASP A 239 -5.62 -0.19 -28.34
N ARG A 240 -4.76 -0.85 -27.55
CA ARG A 240 -5.00 -2.08 -26.79
C ARG A 240 -5.15 -1.85 -25.28
N VAL A 241 -4.30 -1.02 -24.67
CA VAL A 241 -4.33 -0.70 -23.24
C VAL A 241 -5.40 0.35 -22.92
N LYS A 242 -6.33 0.00 -22.04
CA LYS A 242 -7.46 0.86 -21.63
C LYS A 242 -7.43 1.31 -20.17
N GLY A 243 -6.58 0.72 -19.34
CA GLY A 243 -6.32 1.18 -17.99
C GLY A 243 -4.89 1.71 -17.87
N TRP A 244 -4.75 2.96 -17.45
CA TRP A 244 -3.45 3.60 -17.24
C TRP A 244 -3.30 4.07 -15.80
N ILE A 245 -2.25 3.63 -15.13
CA ILE A 245 -1.79 4.19 -13.86
C ILE A 245 -0.54 5.02 -14.19
N THR A 246 -0.53 6.30 -13.86
CA THR A 246 0.66 7.11 -14.17
C THR A 246 1.83 6.77 -13.25
N ILE A 247 1.58 6.70 -11.95
CA ILE A 247 2.60 6.66 -10.91
C ILE A 247 2.12 5.69 -9.84
N ASN A 248 2.99 4.76 -9.46
CA ASN A 248 2.82 3.92 -8.29
C ASN A 248 3.48 4.55 -7.06
N GLU A 249 2.75 4.56 -5.95
CA GLU A 249 3.26 4.85 -4.60
C GLU A 249 4.24 6.03 -4.54
N PRO A 250 3.79 7.24 -4.88
CA PRO A 250 4.66 8.41 -4.86
C PRO A 250 5.20 8.69 -3.45
N TRP A 251 4.50 8.29 -2.38
CA TRP A 251 4.98 8.41 -1.01
C TRP A 251 6.21 7.54 -0.79
N VAL A 252 6.17 6.24 -1.11
CA VAL A 252 7.34 5.35 -0.94
C VAL A 252 8.51 5.82 -1.79
N ASN A 253 8.25 6.18 -3.05
CA ASN A 253 9.31 6.66 -3.95
C ASN A 253 10.02 7.90 -3.39
N CYS A 254 9.26 8.89 -2.92
CA CYS A 254 9.84 10.15 -2.49
C CYS A 254 10.33 10.11 -1.04
N VAL A 255 9.54 9.63 -0.09
CA VAL A 255 9.96 9.58 1.33
C VAL A 255 10.93 8.43 1.58
N GLY A 256 10.68 7.25 1.01
CA GLY A 256 11.59 6.11 1.08
C GLY A 256 12.94 6.38 0.41
N GLY A 257 12.91 7.02 -0.76
CA GLY A 257 14.12 7.25 -1.57
C GLY A 257 14.94 8.48 -1.19
N TYR A 258 14.30 9.52 -0.65
CA TYR A 258 14.95 10.80 -0.36
C TYR A 258 15.10 11.16 1.11
N LYS A 259 14.36 10.50 2.02
CA LYS A 259 14.45 10.73 3.47
C LYS A 259 14.90 9.48 4.23
N ASN A 260 14.21 8.36 4.02
CA ASN A 260 14.41 7.12 4.76
C ASN A 260 15.46 6.20 4.14
N GLY A 261 16.32 6.71 3.25
CA GLY A 261 17.43 5.94 2.69
C GLY A 261 18.26 5.26 3.80
N PRO A 262 18.92 4.13 3.50
CA PRO A 262 19.16 3.52 2.19
C PRO A 262 18.10 2.49 1.74
N GLY A 263 16.85 2.56 2.20
CA GLY A 263 15.83 1.55 1.85
C GLY A 263 15.38 1.57 0.38
N LYS A 264 15.23 2.73 -0.25
CA LYS A 264 14.78 2.83 -1.66
C LYS A 264 15.75 3.65 -2.50
N ALA A 265 16.02 3.26 -3.75
CA ALA A 265 16.82 4.08 -4.66
C ALA A 265 16.14 5.46 -4.82
N PRO A 266 16.88 6.58 -4.81
CA PRO A 266 18.34 6.70 -4.94
C PRO A 266 19.15 6.58 -3.64
N TYR A 267 18.58 6.09 -2.52
CA TYR A 267 19.25 5.91 -1.23
C TYR A 267 19.72 7.20 -0.55
N ARG A 268 19.00 8.30 -0.74
CA ARG A 268 19.34 9.56 -0.08
C ARG A 268 18.74 9.61 1.32
N CYS A 269 19.50 10.17 2.25
CA CYS A 269 19.15 10.20 3.67
C CYS A 269 19.17 11.63 4.18
N THR A 270 18.00 12.21 4.40
CA THR A 270 17.86 13.52 5.02
C THR A 270 17.28 13.35 6.42
N GLY A 271 17.96 13.86 7.46
CA GLY A 271 17.50 13.79 8.85
C GLY A 271 18.08 12.63 9.67
N GLU A 272 17.38 12.24 10.74
CA GLU A 272 17.76 11.11 11.61
C GLU A 272 17.49 9.77 10.92
N ALA A 273 18.30 9.43 9.92
CA ALA A 273 18.16 8.18 9.18
C ALA A 273 18.13 6.95 10.12
N PRO A 274 17.22 5.97 9.92
CA PRO A 274 17.15 4.78 10.78
C PRO A 274 18.39 3.87 10.71
N ARG A 275 19.14 3.87 11.83
CA ARG A 275 19.95 2.81 12.48
C ARG A 275 20.92 1.87 11.74
N LYS A 276 20.74 1.44 10.49
CA LYS A 276 21.50 0.25 10.02
C LYS A 276 22.96 0.46 9.60
N LEU A 277 23.48 1.70 9.59
CA LEU A 277 24.90 1.97 9.27
C LEU A 277 25.55 3.05 10.16
N GLN A 278 25.07 3.21 11.40
CA GLN A 278 25.54 4.28 12.32
C GLN A 278 27.00 4.16 12.79
N ASN A 279 27.78 3.15 12.35
CA ASN A 279 29.08 2.85 12.95
C ASN A 279 30.32 3.01 12.05
N ASP A 280 30.23 3.60 10.86
CA ASP A 280 31.43 4.20 10.24
C ASP A 280 31.05 5.25 9.19
N THR A 281 31.26 6.53 9.50
CA THR A 281 31.19 7.63 8.52
C THR A 281 32.58 8.19 8.20
N THR A 282 33.65 7.45 8.50
CA THR A 282 35.03 7.84 8.19
C THR A 282 35.53 7.10 6.96
N GLY A 283 35.32 7.72 5.80
CA GLY A 283 35.65 7.18 4.49
C GLY A 283 34.37 6.99 3.69
N LEU A 284 34.40 7.33 2.39
CA LEU A 284 33.35 6.92 1.46
C LEU A 284 33.43 5.41 1.31
N ASP A 285 32.90 4.67 2.29
CA ASP A 285 32.77 3.23 2.17
C ASP A 285 31.63 2.99 1.17
N LEU A 286 32.00 2.82 -0.10
CA LEU A 286 31.10 2.48 -1.21
C LEU A 286 30.39 1.13 -0.98
N GLU A 287 30.69 0.45 0.13
CA GLU A 287 30.11 -0.83 0.46
C GLU A 287 28.66 -0.72 0.94
N GLY A 288 28.15 0.43 1.41
CA GLY A 288 26.73 0.64 1.73
C GLY A 288 26.44 2.00 2.38
N GLY A 289 25.18 2.45 2.33
CA GLY A 289 24.71 3.65 3.02
C GLY A 289 24.07 4.71 2.14
N CYS A 290 24.07 5.92 2.67
CA CYS A 290 23.42 7.07 2.07
C CYS A 290 24.19 7.56 0.84
N SER A 291 23.49 7.77 -0.26
CA SER A 291 24.09 8.30 -1.48
C SER A 291 24.23 9.83 -1.46
N TYR A 292 25.16 10.31 -2.28
CA TYR A 292 25.26 11.71 -2.66
C TYR A 292 24.43 11.95 -3.92
N GLU A 293 24.08 13.21 -4.18
CA GLU A 293 23.27 13.52 -5.36
C GLU A 293 24.17 13.45 -6.55
N ILE A 294 23.81 12.75 -7.60
CA ILE A 294 24.73 12.55 -8.73
C ILE A 294 24.57 13.68 -9.75
N GLY A 295 23.36 14.22 -9.90
CA GLY A 295 23.07 15.28 -10.87
C GLY A 295 22.76 16.65 -10.27
N PRO A 296 23.01 17.75 -10.99
CA PRO A 296 22.64 19.08 -10.51
C PRO A 296 21.12 19.27 -10.52
N SER A 297 20.50 19.65 -9.41
CA SER A 297 19.02 19.72 -9.29
C SER A 297 18.49 21.15 -9.19
N GLN A 298 17.34 21.40 -9.81
CA GLN A 298 16.58 22.64 -9.69
C GLN A 298 15.12 22.30 -9.35
N TYR A 299 14.71 22.48 -8.09
CA TYR A 299 13.40 22.02 -7.60
C TYR A 299 12.21 22.58 -8.39
N TYR A 300 12.24 23.87 -8.74
CA TYR A 300 11.22 24.54 -9.55
C TYR A 300 11.87 25.55 -10.50
N LYS A 301 11.14 25.93 -11.55
CA LYS A 301 11.63 26.90 -12.52
C LYS A 301 11.96 28.24 -11.86
N GLY A 302 13.24 28.60 -11.85
CA GLY A 302 13.73 29.84 -11.25
C GLY A 302 14.35 29.67 -9.86
N ALA A 303 14.31 28.47 -9.28
CA ALA A 303 15.10 28.13 -8.09
C ALA A 303 16.61 28.18 -8.40
N GLU A 304 17.44 28.27 -7.36
CA GLU A 304 18.88 28.04 -7.52
C GLU A 304 19.14 26.63 -8.07
N VAL A 305 20.14 26.51 -8.94
CA VAL A 305 20.63 25.20 -9.39
C VAL A 305 21.60 24.68 -8.35
N LEU A 306 21.21 23.63 -7.65
CA LEU A 306 22.06 22.96 -6.69
C LEU A 306 23.12 22.13 -7.43
N PRO A 307 24.38 22.11 -6.95
CA PRO A 307 25.45 21.38 -7.62
C PRO A 307 25.23 19.86 -7.57
N ALA A 308 25.86 19.15 -8.50
CA ALA A 308 26.04 17.70 -8.44
C ALA A 308 26.96 17.29 -7.27
N ASP A 309 27.02 15.99 -6.99
CA ASP A 309 27.85 15.32 -5.97
C ASP A 309 27.69 15.90 -4.56
N ARG A 310 26.50 16.42 -4.24
CA ARG A 310 26.21 17.09 -2.98
C ARG A 310 25.52 16.17 -1.98
N ALA A 311 25.74 16.46 -0.69
CA ALA A 311 25.03 15.79 0.38
C ALA A 311 23.50 16.04 0.30
N PRO A 312 22.68 15.11 0.84
CA PRO A 312 21.24 15.31 1.02
C PRO A 312 20.88 16.64 1.68
N GLN A 313 19.89 17.32 1.12
CA GLN A 313 19.35 18.60 1.63
C GLN A 313 18.00 18.36 2.27
N ARG A 314 17.68 19.14 3.31
CA ARG A 314 16.36 19.10 3.94
C ARG A 314 15.25 19.29 2.90
N LEU A 315 14.15 18.54 3.04
CA LEU A 315 12.93 18.61 2.21
C LEU A 315 13.05 18.06 0.78
N GLU A 316 14.09 17.30 0.46
CA GLU A 316 14.19 16.65 -0.86
C GLU A 316 13.03 15.71 -1.16
N GLU A 317 12.56 14.96 -0.16
CA GLU A 317 11.37 14.14 -0.27
C GLU A 317 10.12 14.98 -0.59
N VAL A 318 10.02 16.18 -0.01
CA VAL A 318 8.88 17.08 -0.24
C VAL A 318 8.92 17.64 -1.67
N TRP A 319 10.10 17.98 -2.19
CA TRP A 319 10.26 18.44 -3.56
C TRP A 319 10.08 17.34 -4.60
N CYS A 320 10.55 16.13 -4.32
CA CYS A 320 10.22 14.93 -5.10
C CYS A 320 8.70 14.76 -5.18
N SER A 321 8.01 14.84 -4.03
CA SER A 321 6.55 14.70 -3.93
C SER A 321 5.80 15.77 -4.73
N HIS A 322 6.29 17.00 -4.71
CA HIS A 322 5.71 18.09 -5.49
C HIS A 322 5.85 17.87 -6.99
N ASN A 323 7.05 17.53 -7.45
CA ASN A 323 7.34 17.32 -8.87
C ASN A 323 6.61 16.10 -9.44
N ILE A 324 6.55 15.00 -8.69
CA ILE A 324 5.93 13.76 -9.16
C ILE A 324 4.40 13.92 -9.35
N LEU A 325 3.74 14.70 -8.48
CA LEU A 325 2.30 15.01 -8.62
C LEU A 325 2.02 15.88 -9.86
N ILE A 326 2.87 16.87 -10.14
CA ILE A 326 2.74 17.70 -11.35
C ILE A 326 2.97 16.84 -12.61
N ALA A 327 3.95 15.92 -12.57
CA ALA A 327 4.23 14.99 -13.66
C ALA A 327 3.02 14.10 -13.99
N HIS A 328 2.36 13.54 -12.97
CA HIS A 328 1.07 12.85 -13.11
C HIS A 328 0.05 13.72 -13.86
N ALA A 329 -0.17 14.95 -13.39
CA ALA A 329 -1.18 15.84 -13.96
C ALA A 329 -0.88 16.22 -15.41
N LYS A 330 0.41 16.41 -15.76
CA LYS A 330 0.85 16.65 -17.14
C LYS A 330 0.59 15.45 -18.05
N ALA A 331 0.92 14.23 -17.62
CA ALA A 331 0.67 13.01 -18.37
C ALA A 331 -0.84 12.78 -18.60
N VAL A 332 -1.67 12.96 -17.57
CA VAL A 332 -3.14 12.91 -17.70
C VAL A 332 -3.64 13.93 -18.71
N ASN A 333 -3.18 15.17 -18.64
CA ASN A 333 -3.59 16.21 -19.56
C ASN A 333 -3.21 15.89 -21.02
N VAL A 334 -2.07 15.24 -21.26
CA VAL A 334 -1.70 14.70 -22.58
C VAL A 334 -2.70 13.63 -23.02
N TYR A 335 -2.97 12.63 -22.16
CA TYR A 335 -3.90 11.55 -22.46
C TYR A 335 -5.29 12.08 -22.85
N ARG A 336 -5.88 12.93 -22.00
CA ARG A 336 -7.22 13.48 -22.19
C ARG A 336 -7.35 14.30 -23.47
N LYS A 337 -6.35 15.12 -23.78
CA LYS A 337 -6.38 16.02 -24.95
C LYS A 337 -6.17 15.28 -26.27
N LYS A 338 -5.26 14.31 -26.30
CA LYS A 338 -4.80 13.69 -27.55
C LYS A 338 -5.41 12.31 -27.81
N PHE A 339 -5.69 11.53 -26.78
CA PHE A 339 -5.92 10.08 -26.93
C PHE A 339 -7.26 9.61 -26.38
N GLN A 340 -7.70 10.07 -25.20
CA GLN A 340 -8.83 9.51 -24.47
C GLN A 340 -10.13 9.48 -25.29
N LYS A 341 -10.43 10.54 -26.05
CA LYS A 341 -11.64 10.59 -26.89
C LYS A 341 -11.72 9.45 -27.91
N LYS A 342 -10.57 9.04 -28.47
CA LYS A 342 -10.48 7.96 -29.46
C LYS A 342 -10.33 6.59 -28.79
N GLN A 343 -9.45 6.51 -27.80
CA GLN A 343 -9.05 5.24 -27.17
C GLN A 343 -10.05 4.76 -26.12
N LYS A 344 -10.84 5.68 -25.53
CA LYS A 344 -11.85 5.43 -24.49
C LYS A 344 -11.31 4.73 -23.23
N GLY A 345 -10.02 4.86 -22.94
CA GLY A 345 -9.42 4.33 -21.72
C GLY A 345 -9.59 5.27 -20.52
N LEU A 346 -9.28 4.74 -19.35
CA LEU A 346 -9.27 5.40 -18.06
C LEU A 346 -7.83 5.65 -17.61
N ILE A 347 -7.59 6.78 -16.94
CA ILE A 347 -6.28 7.10 -16.39
C ILE A 347 -6.38 7.61 -14.95
N GLY A 348 -5.52 7.11 -14.08
CA GLY A 348 -5.48 7.45 -12.67
C GLY A 348 -4.06 7.40 -12.09
N ILE A 349 -3.96 7.66 -10.80
CA ILE A 349 -2.76 7.46 -9.99
C ILE A 349 -3.03 6.31 -9.01
N THR A 350 -1.98 5.59 -8.63
CA THR A 350 -2.02 4.69 -7.48
C THR A 350 -1.28 5.34 -6.32
N VAL A 351 -1.99 5.50 -5.20
CA VAL A 351 -1.39 5.93 -3.94
C VAL A 351 -1.25 4.73 -3.01
N ASP A 352 -0.21 4.74 -2.19
CA ASP A 352 -0.12 3.90 -1.00
C ASP A 352 -0.60 4.63 0.24
N GLY A 353 -1.01 3.85 1.21
CA GLY A 353 -1.00 4.27 2.59
C GLY A 353 -1.83 3.41 3.49
N GLU A 354 -1.46 3.40 4.75
CA GLU A 354 -2.09 2.59 5.77
C GLU A 354 -3.34 3.31 6.27
N ALA A 355 -4.45 2.57 6.40
CA ALA A 355 -5.60 3.11 7.08
C ALA A 355 -5.24 3.39 8.55
N GLN A 356 -5.87 4.40 9.13
CA GLN A 356 -5.59 4.83 10.49
C GLN A 356 -6.78 4.46 11.37
N ILE A 357 -6.55 3.58 12.34
CA ILE A 357 -7.59 3.07 13.23
C ILE A 357 -7.53 3.88 14.52
N PRO A 358 -8.59 4.64 14.86
CA PRO A 358 -8.65 5.35 16.14
C PRO A 358 -8.46 4.39 17.30
N TRP A 359 -7.56 4.71 18.22
CA TRP A 359 -7.35 3.90 19.41
C TRP A 359 -8.59 3.90 20.31
N GLU A 360 -8.96 2.71 20.79
CA GLU A 360 -10.04 2.49 21.76
C GLU A 360 -9.76 1.25 22.60
N ASP A 361 -9.96 1.36 23.91
CA ASP A 361 -9.96 0.28 24.90
C ASP A 361 -11.10 0.47 25.92
N GLU A 362 -11.22 -0.44 26.88
CA GLU A 362 -12.28 -0.43 27.91
C GLU A 362 -12.32 0.85 28.78
N ASN A 363 -11.23 1.61 28.82
CA ASN A 363 -11.10 2.82 29.62
C ASN A 363 -11.21 4.11 28.79
N THR A 364 -11.30 3.99 27.46
CA THR A 364 -11.34 5.13 26.55
C THR A 364 -12.66 5.88 26.70
N THR A 365 -12.60 7.15 27.11
CA THR A 365 -13.79 7.99 27.24
C THR A 365 -14.32 8.44 25.87
N PRO A 366 -15.60 8.84 25.75
CA PRO A 366 -16.14 9.37 24.50
C PRO A 366 -15.39 10.59 23.96
N GLU A 367 -14.84 11.44 24.84
CA GLU A 367 -14.05 12.61 24.46
C GLU A 367 -12.68 12.21 23.88
N GLU A 368 -12.01 11.25 24.52
CA GLU A 368 -10.74 10.69 24.02
C GLU A 368 -10.94 9.98 22.69
N LEU A 369 -12.00 9.20 22.53
CA LEU A 369 -12.31 8.53 21.27
C LEU A 369 -12.54 9.52 20.12
N GLU A 370 -13.24 10.62 20.37
CA GLU A 370 -13.44 11.67 19.37
C GLU A 370 -12.12 12.36 19.00
N ASN A 371 -11.24 12.59 19.99
CA ASN A 371 -9.90 13.09 19.72
C ASN A 371 -9.07 12.09 18.90
N ASN A 372 -9.11 10.80 19.23
CA ASN A 372 -8.41 9.75 18.49
C ASN A 372 -8.92 9.67 17.03
N LYS A 373 -10.22 9.83 16.78
CA LYS A 373 -10.78 9.92 15.42
C LYS A 373 -10.24 11.11 14.63
N LYS A 374 -10.14 12.27 15.27
CA LYS A 374 -9.53 13.48 14.67
C LYS A 374 -8.08 13.23 14.26
N TYR A 375 -7.29 12.60 15.13
CA TYR A 375 -5.88 12.29 14.85
C TYR A 375 -5.71 11.15 13.85
N ALA A 376 -6.60 10.15 13.84
CA ALA A 376 -6.64 9.13 12.79
C ALA A 376 -6.90 9.76 11.41
N ASN A 377 -7.87 10.68 11.29
CA ASN A 377 -8.10 11.40 10.04
C ASN A 377 -6.89 12.26 9.65
N LEU A 378 -6.26 12.93 10.62
CA LEU A 378 -5.06 13.73 10.36
C LEU A 378 -3.93 12.86 9.81
N ALA A 379 -3.61 11.74 10.47
CA ALA A 379 -2.61 10.80 10.03
C ALA A 379 -2.93 10.25 8.62
N ALA A 380 -4.20 9.92 8.34
CA ALA A 380 -4.63 9.48 7.02
C ALA A 380 -4.45 10.58 5.96
N GLU A 381 -4.66 11.85 6.30
CA GLU A 381 -4.40 12.98 5.40
C GLU A 381 -2.91 13.17 5.11
N PHE A 382 -2.00 12.91 6.05
CA PHE A 382 -0.56 12.90 5.76
C PHE A 382 -0.12 11.68 4.97
N ARG A 383 -0.66 10.52 5.31
CA ARG A 383 -0.23 9.25 4.75
C ARG A 383 -0.77 9.03 3.33
N ILE A 384 -2.07 9.29 3.16
CA ILE A 384 -2.82 9.03 1.92
C ILE A 384 -3.26 10.36 1.26
N GLY A 385 -3.79 11.30 2.05
CA GLY A 385 -4.31 12.58 1.56
C GLY A 385 -3.28 13.44 0.83
N TRP A 386 -2.03 13.46 1.29
CA TRP A 386 -0.94 14.23 0.67
C TRP A 386 -0.78 13.91 -0.81
N TYR A 387 -1.02 12.66 -1.22
CA TYR A 387 -0.89 12.22 -2.61
C TYR A 387 -2.21 11.98 -3.33
N SER A 388 -3.33 11.83 -2.59
CA SER A 388 -4.65 11.64 -3.19
C SER A 388 -5.45 12.95 -3.35
N ASP A 389 -5.29 13.95 -2.48
CA ASP A 389 -5.99 15.22 -2.59
C ASP A 389 -5.55 16.01 -3.83
N PRO A 390 -4.26 16.24 -4.10
CA PRO A 390 -3.85 17.05 -5.25
C PRO A 390 -4.49 16.60 -6.57
N PRO A 391 -4.42 15.32 -6.98
CA PRO A 391 -5.04 14.86 -8.23
C PRO A 391 -6.57 14.80 -8.20
N MET A 392 -7.22 14.96 -7.05
CA MET A 392 -8.68 14.99 -6.90
C MET A 392 -9.23 16.42 -6.81
N THR A 393 -8.72 17.19 -5.84
CA THR A 393 -9.23 18.51 -5.45
C THR A 393 -8.43 19.66 -6.05
N GLY A 394 -7.18 19.40 -6.45
CA GLY A 394 -6.27 20.37 -7.08
C GLY A 394 -5.27 21.03 -6.14
N ASP A 395 -5.21 20.66 -4.87
CA ASP A 395 -4.25 21.20 -3.91
C ASP A 395 -3.96 20.16 -2.82
N TYR A 396 -2.94 20.41 -1.99
CA TYR A 396 -2.69 19.59 -0.80
C TYR A 396 -3.80 19.71 0.24
N PRO A 397 -3.98 18.71 1.12
CA PRO A 397 -4.90 18.83 2.25
C PRO A 397 -4.56 20.07 3.10
N GLU A 398 -5.59 20.75 3.60
CA GLU A 398 -5.41 21.97 4.38
C GLU A 398 -4.65 21.70 5.69
N SER A 399 -4.96 20.59 6.34
CA SER A 399 -4.23 20.09 7.51
C SER A 399 -2.75 19.88 7.23
N VAL A 400 -2.40 19.26 6.09
CA VAL A 400 -1.02 19.03 5.67
C VAL A 400 -0.26 20.33 5.51
N LYS A 401 -0.85 21.31 4.82
CA LYS A 401 -0.25 22.64 4.67
C LYS A 401 -0.08 23.35 6.01
N GLN A 402 -1.07 23.29 6.90
CA GLN A 402 -1.00 23.91 8.22
C GLN A 402 0.11 23.33 9.08
N ARG A 403 0.33 22.00 9.07
CA ARG A 403 1.40 21.39 9.86
C ARG A 403 2.78 21.61 9.27
N MET A 404 2.90 21.53 7.95
CA MET A 404 4.18 21.72 7.27
C MET A 404 4.57 23.20 7.19
N GLY A 405 3.61 24.11 7.28
CA GLY A 405 3.83 25.55 7.31
C GLY A 405 4.69 26.01 6.14
N LYS A 406 5.79 26.71 6.47
CA LYS A 406 6.75 27.23 5.48
C LYS A 406 7.49 26.18 4.66
N ASP A 407 7.50 24.92 5.12
CA ASP A 407 8.21 23.83 4.44
C ASP A 407 7.37 23.20 3.32
N MET A 408 6.08 23.55 3.21
CA MET A 408 5.20 23.01 2.16
C MET A 408 5.32 23.82 0.86
N PRO A 409 5.70 23.20 -0.27
CA PRO A 409 5.62 23.85 -1.56
C PRO A 409 4.19 24.26 -1.91
N VAL A 410 4.06 25.31 -2.71
CA VAL A 410 2.76 25.84 -3.14
C VAL A 410 2.59 25.61 -4.63
N PHE A 411 1.52 24.92 -5.02
CA PHE A 411 1.15 24.84 -6.43
C PHE A 411 0.70 26.21 -6.96
N THR A 412 1.18 26.57 -8.14
CA THR A 412 0.69 27.73 -8.91
C THR A 412 -0.78 27.55 -9.31
N ALA A 413 -1.45 28.63 -9.69
CA ALA A 413 -2.85 28.57 -10.12
C ALA A 413 -3.05 27.62 -11.32
N GLU A 414 -2.08 27.60 -12.23
CA GLU A 414 -2.04 26.71 -13.40
C GLU A 414 -1.87 25.25 -13.00
N GLU A 415 -0.97 24.95 -12.06
CA GLU A 415 -0.76 23.59 -11.53
C GLU A 415 -1.98 23.08 -10.78
N LYS A 416 -2.59 23.90 -9.91
CA LYS A 416 -3.83 23.53 -9.22
C LYS A 416 -4.94 23.16 -10.20
N LYS A 417 -5.07 23.94 -11.28
CA LYS A 417 -6.04 23.65 -12.35
C LYS A 417 -5.72 22.37 -13.12
N LEU A 418 -4.43 22.07 -13.31
CA LEU A 418 -3.98 20.86 -14.00
C LEU A 418 -4.23 19.60 -13.16
N LEU A 419 -3.96 19.69 -11.86
CA LEU A 419 -4.13 18.63 -10.86
C LEU A 419 -5.61 18.32 -10.58
N LYS A 420 -6.47 19.34 -10.52
CA LYS A 420 -7.87 19.15 -10.13
C LYS A 420 -8.59 18.12 -11.02
N GLY A 421 -8.95 16.98 -10.42
CA GLY A 421 -9.63 15.87 -11.08
C GLY A 421 -8.78 15.13 -12.10
N SER A 422 -7.45 15.24 -12.07
CA SER A 422 -6.54 14.46 -12.92
C SER A 422 -6.67 12.94 -12.65
N SER A 423 -7.05 12.54 -11.44
CA SER A 423 -7.42 11.13 -11.11
C SER A 423 -8.93 10.91 -10.94
N SER A 424 -9.77 11.73 -11.56
CA SER A 424 -11.24 11.53 -11.48
C SER A 424 -11.75 10.30 -12.23
N ASP A 425 -10.97 9.70 -13.13
CA ASP A 425 -11.44 8.52 -13.87
C ASP A 425 -11.49 7.30 -12.94
N PHE A 426 -10.45 7.05 -12.15
CA PHE A 426 -10.41 6.12 -11.02
C PHE A 426 -9.24 6.47 -10.07
N LEU A 427 -9.27 5.96 -8.84
CA LEU A 427 -8.14 6.00 -7.91
C LEU A 427 -7.64 4.58 -7.63
N GLY A 428 -6.35 4.34 -7.84
CA GLY A 428 -5.68 3.14 -7.35
C GLY A 428 -5.26 3.33 -5.89
N TRP A 429 -5.46 2.30 -5.08
CA TRP A 429 -4.98 2.27 -3.70
C TRP A 429 -4.23 0.97 -3.44
N ASN A 430 -2.98 1.10 -3.00
CA ASN A 430 -2.19 0.00 -2.47
C ASN A 430 -2.34 -0.01 -0.95
N THR A 431 -2.76 -1.16 -0.41
CA THR A 431 -3.06 -1.29 1.01
C THR A 431 -2.62 -2.65 1.52
N TYR A 432 -1.96 -2.66 2.67
CA TYR A 432 -1.33 -3.87 3.23
C TYR A 432 -1.42 -3.94 4.75
N THR A 433 -1.58 -2.81 5.44
CA THR A 433 -1.61 -2.78 6.90
C THR A 433 -2.37 -1.53 7.35
N ALA A 434 -2.50 -1.36 8.66
CA ALA A 434 -3.02 -0.16 9.30
C ALA A 434 -2.12 0.25 10.47
N HIS A 435 -2.38 1.42 11.02
CA HIS A 435 -1.78 1.86 12.28
C HIS A 435 -2.85 2.27 13.28
N TRP A 436 -2.55 2.07 14.56
CA TRP A 436 -3.29 2.72 15.63
C TRP A 436 -3.01 4.22 15.61
N ALA A 437 -4.03 5.02 15.89
CA ALA A 437 -3.92 6.46 15.93
C ALA A 437 -4.53 7.02 17.22
N GLU A 438 -3.69 7.71 17.99
CA GLU A 438 -4.06 8.60 19.10
C GLU A 438 -3.19 9.86 19.04
N GLN A 439 -3.57 10.90 19.78
CA GLN A 439 -2.71 12.07 19.92
C GLN A 439 -1.45 11.70 20.72
N ALA A 440 -0.28 12.10 20.20
CA ALA A 440 1.00 11.84 20.83
C ALA A 440 1.07 12.43 22.25
N LYS A 441 1.74 11.72 23.15
CA LYS A 441 2.00 12.14 24.53
C LYS A 441 3.50 12.39 24.73
N ASP A 442 3.84 13.34 25.60
CA ASP A 442 5.21 13.58 26.04
C ASP A 442 5.66 12.55 27.09
N GLU A 443 6.90 12.68 27.57
CA GLU A 443 7.50 11.76 28.57
C GLU A 443 6.75 11.77 29.90
N ASP A 444 6.01 12.84 30.21
CA ASP A 444 5.18 12.98 31.40
C ASP A 444 3.74 12.46 31.18
N GLY A 445 3.45 11.93 29.98
CA GLY A 445 2.14 11.40 29.61
C GLY A 445 1.11 12.47 29.22
N LYS A 446 1.52 13.73 29.05
CA LYS A 446 0.64 14.82 28.65
C LYS A 446 0.51 14.88 27.13
N LEU A 447 -0.69 15.18 26.64
CA LEU A 447 -0.93 15.38 25.22
C LEU A 447 -0.06 16.50 24.64
N ILE A 448 0.60 16.20 23.51
CA ILE A 448 1.40 17.15 22.76
C ILE A 448 0.45 18.01 21.93
N GLU A 449 0.45 19.31 22.21
CA GLU A 449 -0.36 20.26 21.43
C GLU A 449 0.23 20.45 20.02
N PRO A 450 -0.63 20.61 19.00
CA PRO A 450 -0.22 21.04 17.67
C PRO A 450 0.72 22.26 17.71
N PRO A 451 1.76 22.32 16.84
CA PRO A 451 2.56 23.53 16.72
C PRO A 451 1.68 24.70 16.27
N THR A 452 1.98 25.88 16.80
CA THR A 452 1.40 27.15 16.31
C THR A 452 1.79 27.40 14.86
N GLU A 453 1.13 28.35 14.18
CA GLU A 453 1.46 28.73 12.80
C GLU A 453 2.94 29.14 12.62
N GLU A 454 3.54 29.77 13.64
CA GLU A 454 4.95 30.16 13.63
C GLU A 454 5.90 28.97 13.84
N GLU A 455 5.46 27.96 14.59
CA GLU A 455 6.22 26.73 14.87
C GLU A 455 6.06 25.67 13.79
N ALA A 456 5.00 25.77 12.97
CA ALA A 456 4.68 24.83 11.92
C ALA A 456 5.85 24.66 10.94
N SER A 457 6.37 23.43 10.91
CA SER A 457 7.42 23.00 10.02
C SER A 457 7.36 21.48 9.91
N TYR A 458 7.99 20.94 8.87
CA TYR A 458 8.04 19.50 8.68
C TYR A 458 8.65 18.76 9.89
N GLU A 459 9.73 19.30 10.47
CA GLU A 459 10.40 18.67 11.62
C GLU A 459 9.59 18.75 12.91
N ASN A 460 8.97 19.90 13.21
CA ASN A 460 8.19 20.06 14.44
C ASN A 460 6.90 19.24 14.41
N SER A 461 6.35 19.02 13.21
CA SER A 461 5.07 18.34 13.04
C SER A 461 5.20 16.85 12.74
N LYS A 462 6.40 16.29 12.51
CA LYS A 462 6.55 14.89 12.09
C LYS A 462 5.93 13.87 13.05
N LYS A 463 5.94 14.16 14.35
CA LYS A 463 5.29 13.33 15.38
C LYS A 463 3.77 13.26 15.21
N ASP A 464 3.15 14.34 14.74
CA ASP A 464 1.71 14.41 14.46
C ASP A 464 1.34 13.82 13.09
N MET A 465 2.34 13.60 12.23
CA MET A 465 2.16 13.31 10.81
C MET A 465 2.45 11.86 10.44
N TRP A 466 3.34 11.18 11.18
CA TRP A 466 4.00 10.00 10.61
C TRP A 466 4.57 8.96 11.59
N ASP A 467 5.23 9.35 12.69
CA ASP A 467 6.24 8.47 13.29
C ASP A 467 5.71 7.24 14.07
N ASP A 468 4.41 7.17 14.38
CA ASP A 468 3.86 6.07 15.16
C ASP A 468 2.92 5.17 14.38
N ASN A 469 3.44 3.99 14.04
CA ASN A 469 2.67 2.89 13.50
C ASN A 469 2.05 2.04 14.63
N CYS A 470 2.18 2.51 15.87
CA CYS A 470 1.80 1.81 17.09
C CYS A 470 1.56 2.78 18.25
N ARG A 471 1.21 2.24 19.41
CA ARG A 471 0.91 3.02 20.62
C ARG A 471 2.22 3.39 21.37
N GLY A 472 3.21 3.86 20.64
CA GLY A 472 4.59 4.04 21.11
C GLY A 472 5.52 2.88 20.76
N ARG A 473 6.83 3.12 20.92
CA ARG A 473 7.89 2.17 20.59
C ARG A 473 8.85 1.92 21.74
N ALA A 474 9.15 0.65 21.98
CA ALA A 474 10.23 0.20 22.86
C ALA A 474 11.61 0.45 22.21
N PRO A 475 12.73 0.38 22.98
CA PRO A 475 14.07 0.42 22.41
C PRO A 475 14.20 -0.61 21.29
N GLY A 476 14.58 -0.15 20.10
CA GLY A 476 14.55 -1.02 18.91
C GLY A 476 13.57 -0.61 17.83
N TRP A 477 12.76 0.44 18.04
CA TRP A 477 11.61 0.80 17.18
C TRP A 477 10.50 -0.27 17.18
N VAL A 478 10.51 -1.17 18.17
CA VAL A 478 9.51 -2.22 18.33
C VAL A 478 8.23 -1.62 18.88
N CYS A 479 7.11 -1.85 18.22
CA CYS A 479 5.81 -1.41 18.69
C CYS A 479 5.48 -1.96 20.07
N ILE A 480 5.01 -1.08 20.97
CA ILE A 480 4.54 -1.48 22.29
C ILE A 480 3.15 -2.13 22.10
N PRO A 481 2.94 -3.35 22.62
CA PRO A 481 1.64 -4.00 22.57
C PRO A 481 0.55 -3.19 23.29
N PRO A 482 -0.73 -3.30 22.87
CA PRO A 482 -1.21 -4.25 21.86
C PRO A 482 -0.94 -3.80 20.42
N THR A 483 -0.50 -4.73 19.58
CA THR A 483 -0.30 -4.48 18.14
C THR A 483 -1.60 -4.62 17.38
N LEU A 484 -1.62 -4.16 16.12
CA LEU A 484 -2.82 -4.28 15.27
C LEU A 484 -3.12 -5.73 14.85
N GLY A 485 -2.13 -6.62 14.95
CA GLY A 485 -2.26 -8.02 14.59
C GLY A 485 -0.91 -8.71 14.48
N SER A 486 -0.96 -9.94 13.98
CA SER A 486 0.22 -10.76 13.78
C SER A 486 1.06 -10.26 12.60
N GLN A 487 2.37 -10.39 12.69
CA GLN A 487 3.34 -9.85 11.74
C GLN A 487 3.76 -10.92 10.73
N ALA A 488 3.58 -10.61 9.44
CA ALA A 488 3.89 -11.50 8.35
C ALA A 488 5.42 -11.62 8.10
N GLY A 489 5.83 -12.04 6.90
CA GLY A 489 7.24 -12.15 6.50
C GLY A 489 7.99 -10.83 6.32
N SER A 490 7.32 -9.69 6.50
CA SER A 490 7.94 -8.36 6.42
C SER A 490 7.63 -7.54 7.66
N SER A 491 8.61 -6.78 8.14
CA SER A 491 8.52 -6.12 9.46
C SER A 491 7.44 -5.03 9.54
N TRP A 492 6.95 -4.52 8.42
CA TRP A 492 5.88 -3.53 8.36
C TRP A 492 4.51 -4.15 8.02
N ASN A 493 4.46 -5.42 7.64
CA ASN A 493 3.27 -6.07 7.10
C ASN A 493 2.52 -6.83 8.20
N THR A 494 1.42 -6.25 8.70
CA THR A 494 0.63 -6.77 9.84
C THR A 494 -0.80 -7.11 9.41
N LYS A 495 -1.29 -8.28 9.84
CA LYS A 495 -2.61 -8.80 9.44
C LYS A 495 -3.72 -8.26 10.32
N TYR A 496 -4.59 -7.42 9.74
CA TYR A 496 -5.85 -7.01 10.36
C TYR A 496 -6.89 -6.69 9.28
N GLY A 497 -7.66 -7.68 8.87
CA GLY A 497 -8.60 -7.59 7.74
C GLY A 497 -9.53 -6.37 7.71
N PRO A 498 -10.15 -5.94 8.84
CA PRO A 498 -11.07 -4.79 8.86
C PRO A 498 -10.49 -3.49 8.31
N THR A 499 -9.15 -3.34 8.31
CA THR A 499 -8.48 -2.12 7.86
C THR A 499 -8.84 -1.70 6.44
N ILE A 500 -8.97 -2.65 5.51
CA ILE A 500 -9.25 -2.34 4.10
C ILE A 500 -10.63 -1.69 3.94
N ARG A 501 -11.62 -2.13 4.73
CA ARG A 501 -12.96 -1.54 4.74
C ARG A 501 -12.94 -0.13 5.31
N VAL A 502 -12.14 0.12 6.36
CA VAL A 502 -11.95 1.47 6.93
C VAL A 502 -11.35 2.42 5.90
N GLY A 503 -10.24 2.04 5.26
CA GLY A 503 -9.59 2.90 4.27
C GLY A 503 -10.42 3.10 2.99
N LEU A 504 -11.13 2.07 2.52
CA LEU A 504 -12.09 2.19 1.41
C LEU A 504 -13.20 3.19 1.72
N ASN A 505 -13.79 3.13 2.92
CA ASN A 505 -14.80 4.09 3.35
C ASN A 505 -14.25 5.51 3.45
N TRP A 506 -13.03 5.68 3.98
CA TRP A 506 -12.38 6.98 4.09
C TRP A 506 -12.16 7.62 2.70
N LEU A 507 -11.53 6.87 1.79
CA LEU A 507 -11.28 7.31 0.41
C LEU A 507 -12.59 7.61 -0.34
N TYR A 508 -13.56 6.71 -0.26
CA TYR A 508 -14.81 6.87 -0.97
C TYR A 508 -15.62 8.06 -0.45
N ASN A 509 -15.77 8.22 0.86
CA ASN A 509 -16.49 9.36 1.41
C ASN A 509 -15.83 10.70 1.07
N ARG A 510 -14.49 10.72 0.98
CA ARG A 510 -13.73 11.90 0.59
C ARG A 510 -13.90 12.26 -0.88
N TYR A 511 -13.97 11.27 -1.78
CA TYR A 511 -13.86 11.50 -3.22
C TYR A 511 -15.07 11.08 -4.07
N LYS A 512 -16.13 10.52 -3.50
CA LYS A 512 -17.32 10.01 -4.25
C LYS A 512 -18.00 11.04 -5.17
N SER A 513 -17.83 12.34 -4.91
CA SER A 513 -18.36 13.41 -5.77
C SER A 513 -17.49 13.72 -6.99
N ILE A 514 -16.26 13.19 -7.04
CA ILE A 514 -15.23 13.44 -8.06
C ILE A 514 -14.94 12.18 -8.86
N LEU A 515 -14.90 11.02 -8.20
CA LEU A 515 -14.64 9.71 -8.81
C LEU A 515 -15.76 9.30 -9.79
N LYS A 516 -15.36 8.81 -10.96
CA LYS A 516 -16.28 8.35 -12.01
C LYS A 516 -16.36 6.84 -12.15
N ASN A 517 -15.26 6.12 -11.89
CA ASN A 517 -15.20 4.66 -11.98
C ASN A 517 -14.58 4.07 -10.70
N GLY A 518 -14.95 4.62 -9.56
CA GLY A 518 -14.63 4.06 -8.27
C GLY A 518 -13.15 3.97 -7.91
N ILE A 519 -12.89 3.10 -6.94
CA ILE A 519 -11.56 2.77 -6.41
C ILE A 519 -11.16 1.39 -6.92
N ILE A 520 -9.88 1.20 -7.22
CA ILE A 520 -9.31 -0.12 -7.51
C ILE A 520 -8.25 -0.39 -6.45
N ILE A 521 -8.33 -1.54 -5.77
CA ILE A 521 -7.22 -2.02 -4.96
C ILE A 521 -6.15 -2.50 -5.93
N THR A 522 -5.09 -1.74 -6.07
CA THR A 522 -4.06 -2.00 -7.09
C THR A 522 -2.93 -2.86 -6.56
N GLU A 523 -2.81 -3.01 -5.24
CA GLU A 523 -2.00 -4.00 -4.54
C GLU A 523 -2.62 -4.32 -3.17
N ASN A 524 -2.67 -5.60 -2.82
CA ASN A 524 -2.81 -6.11 -1.46
C ASN A 524 -2.25 -7.53 -1.40
N GLY A 525 -1.59 -7.88 -0.30
CA GLY A 525 -1.10 -9.22 -0.03
C GLY A 525 -0.21 -9.25 1.19
N CYS A 526 0.50 -10.36 1.39
CA CYS A 526 1.47 -10.47 2.47
C CYS A 526 2.70 -11.28 2.09
N ALA A 527 3.82 -10.93 2.71
CA ALA A 527 4.98 -11.80 2.72
C ALA A 527 4.69 -13.01 3.61
N GLN A 528 5.03 -14.22 3.16
CA GLN A 528 4.78 -15.41 3.97
C GLN A 528 5.68 -15.37 5.22
N PRO A 529 5.20 -15.77 6.41
CA PRO A 529 6.00 -15.73 7.61
C PRO A 529 7.36 -16.42 7.49
N ASN A 530 8.41 -15.78 7.98
CA ASN A 530 9.80 -16.24 7.93
C ASN A 530 10.50 -16.10 9.28
N TYR A 531 11.67 -16.71 9.40
CA TYR A 531 12.46 -16.72 10.63
C TYR A 531 13.09 -15.38 11.03
N LYS A 532 13.06 -14.36 10.15
CA LYS A 532 13.75 -13.08 10.40
C LYS A 532 12.91 -12.11 11.20
N VAL A 533 11.65 -11.95 10.82
CA VAL A 533 10.82 -10.84 11.31
C VAL A 533 9.43 -11.26 11.78
N SER A 534 8.95 -12.46 11.46
CA SER A 534 7.56 -12.82 11.75
C SER A 534 7.31 -13.04 13.24
N ARG A 535 6.15 -12.54 13.72
CA ARG A 535 5.74 -12.61 15.12
C ARG A 535 4.22 -12.76 15.26
N ALA A 536 3.78 -13.80 15.96
CA ALA A 536 2.39 -13.94 16.37
C ALA A 536 1.97 -12.86 17.36
N ASN A 537 0.67 -12.71 17.61
CA ASN A 537 0.20 -11.81 18.66
C ASN A 537 0.70 -12.28 20.03
N ASP A 538 1.19 -11.35 20.84
CA ASP A 538 1.48 -11.61 22.24
C ASP A 538 0.21 -11.66 23.10
N GLN A 539 0.37 -12.08 24.36
CA GLN A 539 -0.76 -12.20 25.28
C GLN A 539 -1.49 -10.87 25.51
N VAL A 540 -0.79 -9.73 25.49
CA VAL A 540 -1.39 -8.41 25.67
C VAL A 540 -2.31 -8.07 24.50
N THR A 541 -1.86 -8.36 23.28
CA THR A 541 -2.62 -8.17 22.04
C THR A 541 -3.80 -9.13 21.94
N ILE A 542 -3.60 -10.39 22.34
CA ILE A 542 -4.67 -11.39 22.44
C ILE A 542 -5.76 -10.94 23.42
N ASP A 543 -5.36 -10.51 24.62
CA ASP A 543 -6.30 -10.06 25.66
C ASP A 543 -7.02 -8.77 25.26
N TYR A 544 -6.35 -7.87 24.52
CA TYR A 544 -6.97 -6.70 23.91
C TYR A 544 -8.08 -7.08 22.93
N PHE A 545 -7.79 -7.95 21.97
CA PHE A 545 -8.82 -8.37 21.01
C PHE A 545 -9.99 -9.07 21.70
N LYS A 546 -9.75 -9.83 22.76
CA LYS A 546 -10.81 -10.40 23.60
C LYS A 546 -11.64 -9.34 24.31
N SER A 547 -11.01 -8.32 24.90
CA SER A 547 -11.73 -7.30 25.67
C SER A 547 -12.69 -6.47 24.81
N ILE A 548 -12.38 -6.29 23.52
CA ILE A 548 -13.26 -5.61 22.56
C ILE A 548 -14.19 -6.57 21.79
N GLY A 549 -14.25 -7.85 22.18
CA GLY A 549 -15.13 -8.86 21.57
C GLY A 549 -14.74 -9.25 20.13
N LYS A 550 -13.43 -9.24 19.83
CA LYS A 550 -12.82 -9.47 18.52
C LYS A 550 -11.81 -10.61 18.54
N GLU A 551 -12.14 -11.70 19.23
CA GLU A 551 -11.27 -12.86 19.42
C GLU A 551 -10.81 -13.49 18.09
N GLU A 552 -11.57 -13.31 17.01
CA GLU A 552 -11.22 -13.76 15.66
C GLU A 552 -9.92 -13.13 15.11
N TYR A 553 -9.47 -11.99 15.65
CA TYR A 553 -8.22 -11.33 15.26
C TYR A 553 -7.08 -11.58 16.25
N ALA A 554 -7.32 -12.32 17.33
CA ALA A 554 -6.32 -12.71 18.32
C ALA A 554 -5.41 -13.87 17.84
N ASP A 555 -4.91 -13.77 16.61
CA ASP A 555 -4.11 -14.78 15.91
C ASP A 555 -2.81 -15.13 16.67
N ALA A 556 -2.70 -16.39 17.08
CA ALA A 556 -1.54 -16.97 17.74
C ALA A 556 -1.05 -18.18 16.94
N TYR A 557 -0.19 -17.93 15.95
CA TYR A 557 0.46 -19.00 15.19
C TYR A 557 1.80 -19.41 15.83
N ASP A 558 2.29 -20.61 15.48
CA ASP A 558 3.57 -21.13 15.94
C ASP A 558 4.60 -21.30 14.79
N GLU A 559 5.74 -21.92 15.08
CA GLU A 559 6.82 -22.15 14.11
C GLU A 559 6.39 -22.98 12.89
N SER A 560 5.30 -23.75 12.97
CA SER A 560 4.83 -24.63 11.89
C SER A 560 4.33 -23.89 10.65
N ILE A 561 4.06 -22.58 10.74
CA ILE A 561 3.66 -21.76 9.58
C ILE A 561 4.81 -20.96 8.97
N ILE A 562 5.99 -20.98 9.61
CA ILE A 562 7.18 -20.28 9.15
C ILE A 562 7.74 -21.01 7.91
N GLU A 563 8.18 -20.25 6.90
CA GLU A 563 8.78 -20.81 5.69
C GLU A 563 10.04 -21.62 6.00
N ASP A 564 10.06 -22.86 5.50
CA ASP A 564 11.22 -23.74 5.49
C ASP A 564 11.71 -23.94 4.05
N GLU A 565 12.78 -23.24 3.69
CA GLU A 565 13.41 -23.33 2.35
C GLU A 565 13.97 -24.71 2.03
N SER A 566 14.16 -25.58 3.02
CA SER A 566 14.56 -26.98 2.78
C SER A 566 13.38 -27.88 2.42
N ASN A 567 12.15 -27.42 2.61
CA ASN A 567 10.93 -28.17 2.37
C ASN A 567 9.95 -27.37 1.48
N ILE A 568 10.22 -27.38 0.17
CA ILE A 568 9.38 -26.71 -0.84
C ILE A 568 7.92 -27.19 -0.76
N GLU A 569 7.70 -28.50 -0.61
CA GLU A 569 6.36 -29.13 -0.45
C GLU A 569 5.70 -28.83 0.91
N GLY A 570 6.31 -27.98 1.74
CA GLY A 570 5.80 -27.52 3.03
C GLY A 570 5.12 -26.17 2.97
N THR A 571 5.44 -25.30 3.93
CA THR A 571 4.82 -23.98 4.14
C THR A 571 5.06 -22.98 3.01
N ILE A 572 6.01 -23.26 2.11
CA ILE A 572 6.28 -22.45 0.92
C ILE A 572 5.14 -22.57 -0.10
N LEU A 573 4.73 -23.79 -0.42
CA LEU A 573 3.62 -24.04 -1.34
C LEU A 573 2.27 -24.05 -0.62
N HIS A 574 2.22 -24.52 0.63
CA HIS A 574 1.03 -24.54 1.47
C HIS A 574 0.97 -23.30 2.40
N ASP A 575 0.84 -22.13 1.77
CA ASP A 575 0.95 -20.81 2.40
C ASP A 575 -0.33 -20.35 3.12
N THR A 576 -0.76 -21.14 4.10
CA THR A 576 -2.03 -20.97 4.84
C THR A 576 -2.21 -19.59 5.50
N TYR A 577 -1.12 -18.96 5.97
CA TYR A 577 -1.17 -17.60 6.50
C TYR A 577 -1.62 -16.58 5.45
N ARG A 578 -1.09 -16.69 4.22
CA ARG A 578 -1.49 -15.85 3.09
C ARG A 578 -2.93 -16.11 2.64
N ILE A 579 -3.38 -17.36 2.69
CA ILE A 579 -4.79 -17.70 2.45
C ILE A 579 -5.69 -17.01 3.47
N ASP A 580 -5.37 -17.11 4.76
CA ASP A 580 -6.14 -16.44 5.82
C ASP A 580 -6.12 -14.91 5.68
N TRP A 581 -4.96 -14.34 5.32
CA TRP A 581 -4.84 -12.93 4.96
C TRP A 581 -5.85 -12.54 3.88
N TYR A 582 -5.81 -13.19 2.73
CA TYR A 582 -6.70 -12.87 1.62
C TYR A 582 -8.16 -13.06 2.00
N LYS A 583 -8.49 -14.13 2.72
CA LYS A 583 -9.85 -14.36 3.21
C LYS A 583 -10.38 -13.17 4.02
N GLN A 584 -9.60 -12.66 4.97
CA GLN A 584 -10.01 -11.54 5.82
C GLN A 584 -10.14 -10.22 5.04
N TYR A 585 -9.17 -9.91 4.18
CA TYR A 585 -9.14 -8.65 3.44
C TYR A 585 -10.20 -8.63 2.32
N LEU A 586 -10.36 -9.72 1.58
CA LEU A 586 -11.33 -9.81 0.49
C LEU A 586 -12.77 -9.83 1.00
N GLU A 587 -13.03 -10.45 2.15
CA GLU A 587 -14.36 -10.36 2.78
C GLU A 587 -14.66 -8.92 3.18
N ASN A 588 -13.72 -8.22 3.84
CA ASN A 588 -13.93 -6.82 4.21
C ASN A 588 -14.07 -5.87 3.00
N LEU A 589 -13.37 -6.15 1.89
CA LEU A 589 -13.58 -5.44 0.62
C LEU A 589 -14.99 -5.67 0.08
N ARG A 590 -15.45 -6.93 0.06
CA ARG A 590 -16.79 -7.29 -0.40
C ARG A 590 -17.85 -6.60 0.45
N LEU A 591 -17.68 -6.59 1.78
CA LEU A 591 -18.57 -5.89 2.71
C LEU A 591 -18.59 -4.37 2.48
N ALA A 592 -17.44 -3.75 2.19
CA ALA A 592 -17.41 -2.34 1.81
C ALA A 592 -18.28 -2.05 0.58
N TYR A 593 -18.30 -2.97 -0.40
CA TYR A 593 -19.16 -2.85 -1.57
C TYR A 593 -20.63 -3.10 -1.24
N VAL A 594 -20.97 -4.27 -0.67
CA VAL A 594 -22.36 -4.74 -0.54
C VAL A 594 -23.12 -4.08 0.60
N GLU A 595 -22.45 -3.72 1.70
CA GLU A 595 -23.08 -3.12 2.87
C GLU A 595 -22.90 -1.61 2.93
N ASP A 596 -21.68 -1.11 2.68
CA ASP A 596 -21.38 0.32 2.83
C ASP A 596 -21.66 1.12 1.55
N GLY A 597 -21.88 0.45 0.41
CA GLY A 597 -22.10 1.09 -0.88
C GLY A 597 -20.86 1.81 -1.43
N VAL A 598 -19.67 1.36 -1.03
CA VAL A 598 -18.40 1.86 -1.58
C VAL A 598 -18.26 1.39 -3.03
N ASP A 599 -17.97 2.34 -3.93
CA ASP A 599 -17.73 2.03 -5.35
C ASP A 599 -16.32 1.45 -5.56
N VAL A 600 -16.07 0.23 -5.09
CA VAL A 600 -14.83 -0.52 -5.36
C VAL A 600 -15.01 -1.41 -6.59
N ARG A 601 -14.08 -1.31 -7.54
CA ARG A 601 -14.22 -1.86 -8.91
C ARG A 601 -13.19 -2.90 -9.28
N GLY A 602 -12.20 -3.15 -8.42
CA GLY A 602 -11.20 -4.16 -8.70
C GLY A 602 -10.25 -4.43 -7.55
N TYR A 603 -9.55 -5.54 -7.69
CA TYR A 603 -8.55 -6.06 -6.77
C TYR A 603 -7.42 -6.73 -7.55
N MET A 604 -6.19 -6.26 -7.30
CA MET A 604 -4.97 -6.82 -7.83
C MET A 604 -4.11 -7.35 -6.68
N ALA A 605 -3.96 -8.66 -6.61
CA ALA A 605 -3.14 -9.31 -5.58
C ALA A 605 -1.65 -9.00 -5.78
N TRP A 606 -0.96 -8.61 -4.70
CA TRP A 606 0.49 -8.47 -4.65
C TRP A 606 1.12 -9.70 -3.98
N SER A 607 1.82 -10.56 -4.71
CA SER A 607 2.15 -10.45 -6.14
C SER A 607 1.93 -11.76 -6.88
N LEU A 608 1.86 -11.69 -8.21
CA LEU A 608 1.65 -12.87 -9.06
C LEU A 608 2.69 -13.96 -8.79
N ILE A 609 3.95 -13.53 -8.68
CA ILE A 609 5.15 -14.36 -8.57
C ILE A 609 6.08 -13.78 -7.51
N ASP A 610 6.80 -14.65 -6.82
CA ASP A 610 7.92 -14.23 -5.97
C ASP A 610 8.89 -13.41 -6.85
N ASN A 611 9.45 -12.34 -6.30
CA ASN A 611 10.15 -11.32 -7.08
C ASN A 611 11.23 -10.61 -6.26
N PHE A 612 11.97 -9.69 -6.89
CA PHE A 612 12.96 -8.86 -6.20
C PHE A 612 12.27 -7.77 -5.36
N GLU A 613 12.17 -7.97 -4.05
CA GLU A 613 11.47 -7.09 -3.10
C GLU A 613 12.39 -5.97 -2.59
N TRP A 614 12.95 -5.20 -3.53
CA TRP A 614 13.71 -3.97 -3.27
C TRP A 614 14.90 -4.20 -2.31
N GLU A 615 14.99 -3.44 -1.21
CA GLU A 615 15.99 -3.64 -0.17
C GLU A 615 15.93 -5.02 0.48
N ASN A 616 14.80 -5.73 0.43
CA ASN A 616 14.71 -7.08 1.00
C ASN A 616 15.18 -8.17 0.03
N GLY A 617 15.57 -7.83 -1.21
CA GLY A 617 16.03 -8.77 -2.23
C GLY A 617 15.05 -9.93 -2.48
N TYR A 618 15.57 -11.14 -2.61
CA TYR A 618 14.78 -12.33 -2.99
C TYR A 618 14.26 -13.18 -1.81
N GLU A 619 14.64 -12.85 -0.56
CA GLU A 619 14.18 -13.60 0.61
C GLU A 619 12.73 -13.29 1.00
N THR A 620 12.28 -12.05 0.83
CA THR A 620 10.90 -11.67 1.19
C THR A 620 9.96 -12.06 0.06
N ARG A 621 9.21 -13.14 0.27
CA ARG A 621 8.32 -13.73 -0.73
C ARG A 621 6.88 -13.25 -0.59
N PHE A 622 6.44 -12.33 -1.46
CA PHE A 622 5.04 -11.89 -1.59
C PHE A 622 4.23 -12.69 -2.63
N GLY A 623 4.90 -13.48 -3.47
CA GLY A 623 4.30 -14.16 -4.59
C GLY A 623 3.32 -15.24 -4.17
N MET A 624 2.23 -15.35 -4.92
CA MET A 624 1.32 -16.50 -4.90
C MET A 624 1.84 -17.64 -5.79
N THR A 625 2.95 -17.40 -6.48
CA THR A 625 3.69 -18.38 -7.25
C THR A 625 5.13 -18.37 -6.76
N TYR A 626 5.63 -19.54 -6.40
CA TYR A 626 7.00 -19.75 -5.95
C TYR A 626 7.99 -19.76 -7.12
N ILE A 627 9.18 -19.20 -6.89
CA ILE A 627 10.36 -19.32 -7.73
C ILE A 627 11.55 -19.63 -6.80
N ASP A 628 12.33 -20.67 -7.13
CA ASP A 628 13.60 -20.96 -6.45
C ASP A 628 14.74 -20.17 -7.09
N PHE A 629 15.02 -18.98 -6.56
CA PHE A 629 16.09 -18.10 -7.05
C PHE A 629 17.51 -18.63 -6.83
N TYR A 630 17.69 -19.64 -5.98
CA TYR A 630 19.01 -20.06 -5.52
C TYR A 630 19.45 -21.38 -6.16
N ASN A 631 18.52 -22.31 -6.38
CA ASN A 631 18.84 -23.64 -6.90
C ASN A 631 18.26 -23.91 -8.30
N ASP A 632 17.23 -23.18 -8.73
CA ASP A 632 16.63 -23.36 -10.05
C ASP A 632 17.06 -22.27 -11.04
N LYS A 633 17.99 -22.62 -11.93
CA LYS A 633 18.45 -21.72 -13.00
C LYS A 633 17.39 -21.43 -14.05
N GLU A 634 16.36 -22.28 -14.15
CA GLU A 634 15.25 -22.06 -15.08
C GLU A 634 14.18 -21.14 -14.51
N LEU A 635 14.26 -20.78 -13.22
CA LEU A 635 13.31 -19.90 -12.53
C LEU A 635 11.85 -20.34 -12.77
N THR A 636 11.59 -21.63 -12.52
CA THR A 636 10.31 -22.28 -12.77
C THR A 636 9.23 -21.68 -11.87
N ARG A 637 8.06 -21.38 -12.45
CA ARG A 637 6.87 -20.92 -11.73
C ARG A 637 6.12 -22.11 -11.14
N ILE A 638 6.04 -22.19 -9.80
CA ILE A 638 5.27 -23.23 -9.09
C ILE A 638 4.11 -22.56 -8.32
N PRO A 639 2.84 -22.88 -8.62
CA PRO A 639 1.71 -22.23 -7.96
C PRO A 639 1.65 -22.62 -6.47
N LYS A 640 1.41 -21.64 -5.60
CA LYS A 640 1.10 -21.86 -4.17
C LYS A 640 -0.40 -22.05 -3.99
N ASP A 641 -0.82 -22.59 -2.85
CA ASP A 641 -2.24 -22.81 -2.54
C ASP A 641 -3.04 -21.50 -2.54
N SER A 642 -2.44 -20.37 -2.14
CA SER A 642 -3.06 -19.05 -2.20
C SER A 642 -3.52 -18.63 -3.60
N LEU A 643 -2.81 -19.04 -4.66
CA LEU A 643 -3.20 -18.76 -6.05
C LEU A 643 -4.50 -19.48 -6.42
N THR A 644 -4.63 -20.73 -5.97
CA THR A 644 -5.84 -21.55 -6.18
C THR A 644 -7.00 -21.02 -5.34
N PHE A 645 -6.76 -20.71 -4.07
CA PHE A 645 -7.76 -20.10 -3.18
C PHE A 645 -8.37 -18.83 -3.77
N LEU A 646 -7.54 -17.95 -4.36
CA LEU A 646 -8.01 -16.73 -4.99
C LEU A 646 -8.93 -17.01 -6.19
N ALA A 647 -8.62 -18.03 -7.00
CA ALA A 647 -9.47 -18.44 -8.10
C ALA A 647 -10.85 -18.89 -7.60
N GLU A 648 -10.89 -19.67 -6.53
CA GLU A 648 -12.13 -20.14 -5.89
C GLU A 648 -12.92 -18.97 -5.31
N TRP A 649 -12.26 -18.11 -4.54
CA TRP A 649 -12.88 -16.92 -3.94
C TRP A 649 -13.55 -16.05 -5.01
N PHE A 650 -12.89 -15.81 -6.15
CA PHE A 650 -13.44 -15.04 -7.27
C PHE A 650 -14.73 -15.64 -7.81
N MET A 651 -14.75 -16.95 -8.08
CA MET A 651 -15.93 -17.64 -8.61
C MET A 651 -17.11 -17.59 -7.63
N GLU A 652 -16.82 -17.64 -6.34
CA GLU A 652 -17.84 -17.62 -5.28
C GLU A 652 -18.39 -16.21 -5.03
N ASN A 653 -17.53 -15.19 -5.06
CA ASN A 653 -17.86 -13.85 -4.57
C ASN A 653 -18.07 -12.79 -5.66
N VAL A 654 -17.78 -13.10 -6.92
CA VAL A 654 -18.04 -12.22 -8.06
C VAL A 654 -19.13 -12.83 -8.95
N GLU A 655 -20.06 -12.00 -9.43
CA GLU A 655 -21.02 -12.41 -10.46
C GLU A 655 -20.27 -12.87 -11.71
N GLN A 656 -20.74 -13.94 -12.34
CA GLN A 656 -20.13 -14.49 -13.55
C GLN A 656 -20.99 -14.07 -14.75
N GLU A 657 -20.34 -13.69 -15.86
CA GLU A 657 -21.03 -13.28 -17.11
C GLU A 657 -21.69 -14.45 -17.85
#